data_AF-A0A433ST38-F1
#
_entry.id   AF-A0A433ST38-F1
#
_cell.length_a   1.000
_cell.length_b   1.000
_cell.length_c   1.000
_cell.angle_alpha   90.00
_cell.angle_beta   90.00
_cell.angle_gamma   90.00
#
_symmetry.space_group_name_H-M   'P 1'
#
loop_
_entity.id
_entity.type
_entity.pdbx_description
1 polymer ?
#
loop_
_entity_poly.entity_id
_entity_poly.type
_entity_poly.pdbx_seq_one_letter_code
_entity_poly.pdbx_strand_id
1 'polypeptide(L)'
;MISIKTRHIMTCVFLALLPLLASADIYLHNPRGSNNRLDERSRNRANANNLFDSQNNDRGGYNVGSLFYYQGSVLPIEWTNQHSCGNENSHCEIIIQYMCHDNVRDGTTTQTIPTNRAMCENYDCSTDRRYRMNEDYQYYAHCSVRSRNNGLFTADQQMKNRNTARNTRQNPQGTRRGYECPEERDYYPYWHPTPWVDIAVLTNNVRRCQYYQSESQNVKSRWACVFPAAVMERAMGKILLPIDKEGCEKYELPKSVSLEGLGSASRKPKWQEFPSHGAPRPECRENEWTRDNHLGNTLGGNPPMYNWTIPTTIEHENCVLRIRYNISTSDYDTWKTFDAANADPKNLGAGTKLEMAKKFGFPTEAAAKSRGFVFKNNPVVKLFDGVDLDLRLAINTAQFSRVFQDRSHTFAVRPVPETLKNTGAIIRNLNVRGKRGNIVQVYPGVEYDFVPNTLEMAKGDYVHIQWTGSNTNPNNNDGQGLAGSDRNNIVLLDKQIYKEGNGKTDYHGGKFGHFGRNYPMDGANSTFLGLSAQDTITLAYADPGQFRGEVSELDDAGTYFNLPPRKVTQAGTYHYMSTRNNNFSNRDQKGRVIVGVNQYATASIGWMGGNVTLGDGFANLIVDQGTFDGLKKVRLEKMDTSEGEKMMQAAGRSLDEGDDYASDFFLVTPENLVQSQSDESSNSFTFEMQVSDSDGVEVYHATEDLTVWSRADADIGGGMARIKTQRGGVFVARSHSKVAMIVGVTVACVVVVALVVAGAVFYFRRNPQKWQAVRTTCSKAELSMHRKV
;
A
#
# COMPACT_ATOMS: atom_id res chain seq x y z
N MET A 1 -24.66 -33.49 75.07
CA MET A 1 -24.35 -34.78 74.42
C MET A 1 -24.51 -34.58 72.91
N ILE A 2 -23.43 -34.83 72.13
CA ILE A 2 -23.39 -35.01 70.66
C ILE A 2 -23.76 -33.74 69.83
N SER A 3 -22.92 -33.00 69.09
CA SER A 3 -21.81 -33.20 68.14
C SER A 3 -22.21 -32.78 66.71
N ILE A 4 -21.25 -32.17 66.00
CA ILE A 4 -21.02 -32.13 64.53
C ILE A 4 -21.34 -30.83 63.75
N LYS A 5 -20.24 -30.11 63.41
CA LYS A 5 -19.83 -29.43 62.14
C LYS A 5 -20.78 -28.35 61.55
N THR A 6 -20.31 -27.23 61.01
CA THR A 6 -19.55 -27.17 59.74
C THR A 6 -19.11 -25.73 59.39
N ARG A 7 -17.83 -25.59 59.00
CA ARG A 7 -17.16 -24.67 58.04
C ARG A 7 -17.51 -23.17 57.98
N HIS A 8 -16.47 -22.37 58.26
CA HIS A 8 -16.23 -21.08 57.64
C HIS A 8 -16.02 -21.22 56.13
N ILE A 9 -16.87 -20.59 55.32
CA ILE A 9 -16.58 -20.23 53.93
C ILE A 9 -16.43 -18.71 53.91
N MET A 10 -15.18 -18.27 53.76
CA MET A 10 -14.82 -16.89 53.54
C MET A 10 -15.06 -16.58 52.06
N THR A 11 -16.00 -15.67 51.80
CA THR A 11 -16.39 -15.17 50.49
C THR A 11 -15.24 -14.40 49.84
N CYS A 12 -14.34 -15.09 49.15
CA CYS A 12 -13.46 -14.48 48.14
C CYS A 12 -14.20 -14.45 46.80
N VAL A 13 -15.14 -13.50 46.65
CA VAL A 13 -15.73 -13.13 45.35
C VAL A 13 -15.11 -11.78 44.97
N PHE A 14 -13.88 -11.79 44.46
CA PHE A 14 -13.30 -10.65 43.74
C PHE A 14 -12.30 -11.18 42.72
N LEU A 15 -12.40 -10.66 41.48
CA LEU A 15 -11.55 -10.91 40.30
C LEU A 15 -11.80 -12.17 39.44
N ALA A 16 -13.04 -12.36 38.97
CA ALA A 16 -13.34 -13.23 37.81
C ALA A 16 -14.16 -12.53 36.72
N LEU A 17 -14.10 -11.20 36.63
CA LEU A 17 -14.74 -10.42 35.57
C LEU A 17 -13.76 -9.34 35.12
N LEU A 18 -13.06 -9.62 34.02
CA LEU A 18 -12.72 -8.72 32.91
C LEU A 18 -11.57 -9.32 32.09
N PRO A 19 -11.82 -10.20 31.11
CA PRO A 19 -11.06 -10.14 29.88
C PRO A 19 -11.76 -9.07 29.03
N LEU A 20 -11.49 -7.79 29.28
CA LEU A 20 -11.52 -6.82 28.18
C LEU A 20 -10.34 -7.22 27.28
N LEU A 21 -10.55 -8.24 26.45
CA LEU A 21 -9.71 -8.48 25.30
C LEU A 21 -9.82 -7.20 24.48
N ALA A 22 -8.79 -6.37 24.52
CA ALA A 22 -8.56 -5.40 23.47
C ALA A 22 -8.54 -6.20 22.17
N SER A 23 -9.64 -6.15 21.44
CA SER A 23 -9.84 -6.90 20.20
C SER A 23 -9.73 -5.89 19.10
N ALA A 24 -8.55 -5.33 18.81
CA ALA A 24 -8.46 -4.01 18.18
C ALA A 24 -7.18 -3.79 17.37
N ASP A 25 -6.96 -4.55 16.29
CA ASP A 25 -5.59 -4.64 15.76
C ASP A 25 -5.38 -4.06 14.35
N ILE A 26 -6.43 -3.77 13.57
CA ILE A 26 -6.29 -2.97 12.33
C ILE A 26 -7.52 -2.10 12.02
N TYR A 27 -7.33 -0.84 11.63
CA TYR A 27 -8.40 0.08 11.24
C TYR A 27 -8.08 0.77 9.92
N LEU A 28 -8.92 0.57 8.90
CA LEU A 28 -8.74 1.21 7.60
C LEU A 28 -9.27 2.66 7.65
N HIS A 29 -8.51 3.63 7.16
CA HIS A 29 -8.81 5.06 7.22
C HIS A 29 -9.09 5.68 5.86
N ASN A 30 -8.36 5.28 4.82
CA ASN A 30 -8.64 5.67 3.43
C ASN A 30 -8.45 4.48 2.47
N PRO A 31 -9.41 4.18 1.58
CA PRO A 31 -10.82 4.59 1.65
C PRO A 31 -11.44 4.26 3.01
N ARG A 32 -12.50 4.96 3.41
CA ARG A 32 -13.06 4.84 4.77
C ARG A 32 -13.42 3.40 5.13
N GLY A 33 -12.80 2.87 6.19
CA GLY A 33 -13.10 1.58 6.79
C GLY A 33 -14.49 1.55 7.43
N SER A 34 -15.23 0.48 7.18
CA SER A 34 -16.57 0.29 7.72
C SER A 34 -16.56 -0.42 9.07
N ASN A 35 -15.67 -1.39 9.31
CA ASN A 35 -15.65 -2.20 10.54
C ASN A 35 -17.05 -2.72 10.95
N ASN A 36 -17.86 -3.19 9.99
CA ASN A 36 -19.28 -3.57 10.11
C ASN A 36 -20.28 -2.44 10.43
N ARG A 37 -19.81 -1.22 10.63
CA ARG A 37 -20.61 -0.02 10.80
C ARG A 37 -21.28 0.38 9.48
N LEU A 38 -22.47 0.98 9.59
CA LEU A 38 -23.26 1.56 8.51
C LEU A 38 -23.56 3.03 8.86
N ASP A 39 -24.79 3.36 9.28
CA ASP A 39 -25.26 4.73 9.53
C ASP A 39 -25.76 4.92 10.97
N GLU A 40 -25.12 4.25 11.94
CA GLU A 40 -25.61 4.24 13.32
C GLU A 40 -25.22 5.49 14.12
N ARG A 41 -26.16 6.09 14.86
CA ARG A 41 -25.89 7.22 15.78
C ARG A 41 -25.16 6.84 17.07
N SER A 42 -24.94 5.55 17.29
CA SER A 42 -24.17 5.05 18.44
C SER A 42 -22.67 5.13 18.18
N ARG A 43 -21.86 5.23 19.25
CA ARG A 43 -20.39 5.17 19.15
C ARG A 43 -19.90 3.80 18.70
N ASN A 44 -20.53 2.75 19.21
CA ASN A 44 -20.30 1.37 18.78
C ASN A 44 -21.11 1.09 17.51
N ARG A 45 -20.62 0.22 16.63
CA ARG A 45 -21.43 -0.46 15.60
C ARG A 45 -22.59 -1.21 16.27
N ALA A 46 -23.74 -1.30 15.61
CA ALA A 46 -24.91 -1.98 16.17
C ALA A 46 -24.82 -3.50 16.09
N ASN A 47 -24.12 -4.04 15.09
CA ASN A 47 -24.02 -5.48 14.87
C ASN A 47 -22.64 -5.88 14.35
N ALA A 48 -21.85 -6.57 15.18
CA ALA A 48 -20.53 -7.07 14.80
C ALA A 48 -20.59 -8.24 13.79
N ASN A 49 -21.76 -8.83 13.55
CA ASN A 49 -21.95 -9.94 12.60
C ASN A 49 -22.55 -9.48 11.26
N ASN A 50 -22.64 -8.16 11.04
CA ASN A 50 -23.36 -7.59 9.90
C ASN A 50 -22.80 -8.08 8.56
N LEU A 51 -21.47 -7.98 8.36
CA LEU A 51 -20.82 -8.22 7.08
C LEU A 51 -19.62 -9.17 7.15
N PHE A 52 -18.71 -9.01 8.12
CA PHE A 52 -17.48 -9.80 8.23
C PHE A 52 -16.95 -9.86 9.66
N ASP A 53 -16.02 -10.76 9.97
CA ASP A 53 -15.33 -10.80 11.26
C ASP A 53 -14.09 -9.93 11.25
N SER A 54 -14.25 -8.68 11.71
CA SER A 54 -13.13 -7.74 11.79
C SER A 54 -12.11 -8.11 12.85
N GLN A 55 -12.53 -8.85 13.89
CA GLN A 55 -11.76 -9.04 15.12
C GLN A 55 -11.36 -7.71 15.81
N ASN A 56 -12.00 -6.60 15.42
CA ASN A 56 -11.71 -5.24 15.88
C ASN A 56 -12.76 -4.70 16.87
N ASN A 57 -12.42 -3.63 17.58
CA ASN A 57 -13.26 -2.97 18.58
C ASN A 57 -14.57 -2.50 17.93
N ASP A 58 -15.69 -2.64 18.63
CA ASP A 58 -17.00 -2.18 18.19
C ASP A 58 -17.05 -0.68 17.85
N ARG A 59 -16.12 0.13 18.38
CA ARG A 59 -16.05 1.59 18.15
C ARG A 59 -15.32 2.02 16.88
N GLY A 60 -14.61 1.10 16.20
CA GLY A 60 -13.92 1.41 14.95
C GLY A 60 -14.88 1.61 13.77
N GLY A 61 -14.34 2.06 12.64
CA GLY A 61 -15.10 2.31 11.42
C GLY A 61 -15.82 3.67 11.40
N TYR A 62 -16.24 4.03 10.19
CA TYR A 62 -16.89 5.30 9.86
C TYR A 62 -18.34 5.08 9.44
N ASN A 63 -19.12 6.17 9.43
CA ASN A 63 -20.46 6.10 8.85
C ASN A 63 -20.35 5.98 7.32
N VAL A 64 -21.34 5.32 6.71
CA VAL A 64 -21.34 5.02 5.28
C VAL A 64 -21.25 6.28 4.43
N GLY A 65 -20.44 6.19 3.38
CA GLY A 65 -20.27 7.19 2.36
C GLY A 65 -19.46 6.58 1.23
N SER A 66 -20.00 6.64 0.02
CA SER A 66 -19.36 6.08 -1.18
C SER A 66 -18.61 7.17 -1.94
N LEU A 67 -17.42 6.81 -2.43
CA LEU A 67 -16.56 7.63 -3.28
C LEU A 67 -16.43 6.95 -4.64
N PHE A 68 -15.89 7.66 -5.64
CA PHE A 68 -15.44 7.01 -6.86
C PHE A 68 -14.01 7.40 -7.18
N TYR A 69 -13.28 6.53 -7.86
CA TYR A 69 -11.91 6.81 -8.27
C TYR A 69 -11.75 6.58 -9.76
N TYR A 70 -10.82 7.32 -10.36
CA TYR A 70 -10.50 7.14 -11.77
C TYR A 70 -9.48 6.02 -11.98
N GLN A 71 -9.63 5.25 -13.05
CA GLN A 71 -8.58 4.38 -13.57
C GLN A 71 -7.25 5.15 -13.68
N GLY A 72 -6.13 4.52 -13.30
CA GLY A 72 -4.80 5.14 -13.31
C GLY A 72 -4.55 6.21 -12.25
N SER A 73 -5.56 6.61 -11.47
CA SER A 73 -5.34 7.55 -10.36
C SER A 73 -4.65 6.86 -9.18
N VAL A 74 -3.85 7.62 -8.43
CA VAL A 74 -3.15 7.17 -7.24
C VAL A 74 -4.04 7.36 -6.03
N LEU A 75 -4.45 6.24 -5.41
CA LEU A 75 -5.23 6.19 -4.19
C LEU A 75 -4.33 5.85 -2.98
N PRO A 76 -4.13 6.79 -2.04
CA PRO A 76 -3.39 6.51 -0.81
C PRO A 76 -4.23 5.64 0.13
N ILE A 77 -3.88 4.37 0.27
CA ILE A 77 -4.50 3.46 1.23
C ILE A 77 -3.83 3.67 2.57
N GLU A 78 -4.60 4.01 3.60
CA GLU A 78 -4.06 4.35 4.91
C GLU A 78 -4.78 3.58 6.01
N TRP A 79 -4.04 3.10 7.00
CA TRP A 79 -4.59 2.37 8.13
C TRP A 79 -3.81 2.65 9.41
N THR A 80 -4.33 2.17 10.53
CA THR A 80 -3.58 2.02 11.79
C THR A 80 -3.61 0.56 12.21
N ASN A 81 -2.58 0.09 12.91
CA ASN A 81 -2.53 -1.26 13.46
C ASN A 81 -1.96 -1.25 14.87
N GLN A 82 -2.60 -1.93 15.82
CA GLN A 82 -2.20 -1.82 17.24
C GLN A 82 -0.86 -2.52 17.49
N HIS A 83 -0.67 -3.71 16.94
CA HIS A 83 0.59 -4.46 17.05
C HIS A 83 1.64 -3.98 16.05
N SER A 84 2.87 -4.46 16.17
CA SER A 84 3.96 -4.03 15.29
C SER A 84 4.12 -4.84 13.99
N CYS A 85 4.68 -4.18 12.99
CA CYS A 85 5.30 -4.76 11.81
C CYS A 85 6.75 -4.26 11.70
N GLY A 86 7.64 -5.07 11.15
CA GLY A 86 9.07 -4.76 11.10
C GLY A 86 9.77 -4.64 12.46
N ASN A 87 9.23 -5.27 13.52
CA ASN A 87 9.72 -5.18 14.90
C ASN A 87 9.94 -6.57 15.51
N GLU A 88 10.64 -6.66 16.64
CA GLU A 88 11.01 -7.89 17.35
C GLU A 88 9.82 -8.60 18.04
N ASN A 89 8.72 -7.87 18.31
CA ASN A 89 7.58 -8.41 19.07
C ASN A 89 6.67 -9.34 18.26
N SER A 90 6.61 -9.18 16.92
CA SER A 90 5.65 -9.90 16.09
C SER A 90 6.12 -10.08 14.65
N HIS A 91 5.90 -11.27 14.10
CA HIS A 91 5.82 -11.46 12.66
C HIS A 91 4.51 -10.86 12.16
N CYS A 92 4.57 -10.15 11.04
CA CYS A 92 3.46 -9.41 10.47
C CYS A 92 3.39 -9.60 8.96
N GLU A 93 2.19 -9.79 8.45
CA GLU A 93 1.83 -9.59 7.05
C GLU A 93 0.60 -8.67 6.93
N ILE A 94 0.70 -7.64 6.09
CA ILE A 94 -0.42 -6.82 5.64
C ILE A 94 -0.79 -7.25 4.23
N ILE A 95 -2.03 -7.69 4.03
CA ILE A 95 -2.54 -8.10 2.72
C ILE A 95 -3.64 -7.14 2.29
N ILE A 96 -3.44 -6.48 1.16
CA ILE A 96 -4.37 -5.50 0.59
C ILE A 96 -5.03 -6.13 -0.63
N GLN A 97 -6.35 -6.11 -0.66
CA GLN A 97 -7.17 -6.77 -1.68
C GLN A 97 -8.35 -5.90 -2.08
N TYR A 98 -8.91 -6.18 -3.25
CA TYR A 98 -10.19 -5.61 -3.66
C TYR A 98 -11.12 -6.68 -4.24
N MET A 99 -12.38 -6.33 -4.37
CA MET A 99 -13.38 -7.11 -5.08
C MET A 99 -14.37 -6.14 -5.73
N CYS A 100 -14.76 -6.42 -6.97
CA CYS A 100 -15.80 -5.68 -7.69
C CYS A 100 -16.82 -6.66 -8.24
N HIS A 101 -18.11 -6.42 -7.99
CA HIS A 101 -19.22 -7.24 -8.50
C HIS A 101 -20.57 -6.52 -8.32
N ASP A 102 -21.54 -6.73 -9.22
CA ASP A 102 -22.85 -6.03 -9.23
C ASP A 102 -23.65 -6.12 -7.93
N ASN A 103 -23.40 -7.16 -7.16
CA ASN A 103 -24.09 -7.41 -5.90
C ASN A 103 -23.34 -6.88 -4.66
N VAL A 104 -22.10 -6.40 -4.80
CA VAL A 104 -21.35 -5.74 -3.71
C VAL A 104 -22.10 -4.47 -3.30
N ARG A 105 -22.37 -4.30 -2.00
CA ARG A 105 -23.19 -3.19 -1.50
C ARG A 105 -23.07 -2.98 0.00
N ASP A 106 -23.24 -1.73 0.41
CA ASP A 106 -23.34 -1.36 1.82
C ASP A 106 -24.72 -1.63 2.44
N GLY A 107 -25.78 -1.77 1.65
CA GLY A 107 -27.15 -1.98 2.15
C GLY A 107 -27.74 -0.80 2.93
N THR A 108 -28.90 -1.00 3.55
CA THR A 108 -29.63 0.02 4.34
C THR A 108 -29.95 -0.45 5.77
N THR A 109 -29.68 -1.72 6.11
CA THR A 109 -29.89 -2.26 7.45
C THR A 109 -28.60 -2.73 8.11
N THR A 110 -28.57 -2.69 9.44
CA THR A 110 -27.52 -3.27 10.27
C THR A 110 -27.73 -4.76 10.57
N GLN A 111 -28.84 -5.34 10.10
CA GLN A 111 -29.11 -6.76 10.26
C GLN A 111 -28.21 -7.61 9.35
N THR A 112 -27.75 -8.74 9.86
CA THR A 112 -26.99 -9.72 9.07
C THR A 112 -27.88 -10.35 8.01
N ILE A 113 -27.43 -10.32 6.75
CA ILE A 113 -28.13 -10.94 5.61
C ILE A 113 -28.58 -12.39 5.93
N PRO A 114 -29.82 -12.82 5.67
CA PRO A 114 -30.31 -14.16 6.01
C PRO A 114 -29.69 -15.28 5.16
N THR A 115 -29.52 -16.49 5.71
CA THR A 115 -29.31 -17.70 4.88
C THR A 115 -30.61 -18.37 4.45
N ASN A 116 -31.70 -18.12 5.17
CA ASN A 116 -33.02 -18.60 4.78
C ASN A 116 -33.61 -17.63 3.77
N ARG A 117 -33.67 -18.08 2.50
CA ARG A 117 -34.18 -17.29 1.38
C ARG A 117 -35.60 -16.77 1.60
N ALA A 118 -36.43 -17.47 2.36
CA ALA A 118 -37.79 -17.00 2.70
C ALA A 118 -37.83 -15.70 3.53
N MET A 119 -36.70 -15.28 4.11
CA MET A 119 -36.57 -14.01 4.84
C MET A 119 -36.05 -12.85 3.96
N CYS A 120 -35.80 -13.13 2.68
CA CYS A 120 -35.32 -12.17 1.70
C CYS A 120 -36.43 -11.83 0.70
N GLU A 121 -36.40 -10.62 0.15
CA GLU A 121 -37.33 -10.19 -0.89
C GLU A 121 -37.27 -11.14 -2.10
N ASN A 122 -38.44 -11.49 -2.63
CA ASN A 122 -38.59 -12.42 -3.75
C ASN A 122 -37.88 -13.78 -3.58
N TYR A 123 -37.67 -14.20 -2.33
CA TYR A 123 -36.90 -15.39 -2.00
C TYR A 123 -35.46 -15.33 -2.52
N ASP A 124 -34.85 -14.16 -2.68
CA ASP A 124 -33.48 -14.02 -3.18
C ASP A 124 -32.66 -13.00 -2.38
N CYS A 125 -31.79 -13.51 -1.53
CA CYS A 125 -30.90 -12.67 -0.72
C CYS A 125 -29.80 -12.01 -1.55
N SER A 126 -29.46 -12.52 -2.72
CA SER A 126 -28.42 -11.93 -3.57
C SER A 126 -28.85 -10.57 -4.11
N THR A 127 -30.14 -10.42 -4.41
CA THR A 127 -30.74 -9.20 -4.98
C THR A 127 -31.45 -8.32 -3.94
N ASP A 128 -31.75 -8.82 -2.74
CA ASP A 128 -32.30 -8.03 -1.63
C ASP A 128 -31.31 -6.95 -1.15
N ARG A 129 -31.48 -5.72 -1.67
CA ARG A 129 -30.58 -4.58 -1.45
C ARG A 129 -30.65 -3.99 -0.05
N ARG A 130 -31.60 -4.43 0.80
CA ARG A 130 -31.66 -3.97 2.21
C ARG A 130 -30.40 -4.40 2.96
N TYR A 131 -29.94 -5.61 2.73
CA TYR A 131 -28.80 -6.17 3.45
C TYR A 131 -27.47 -5.81 2.79
N ARG A 132 -26.43 -5.68 3.63
CA ARG A 132 -25.04 -5.54 3.18
C ARG A 132 -24.56 -6.85 2.59
N MET A 133 -23.75 -6.77 1.54
CA MET A 133 -23.18 -7.96 0.93
C MET A 133 -21.88 -7.62 0.22
N ASN A 134 -20.81 -8.31 0.59
CA ASN A 134 -19.55 -8.26 -0.15
C ASN A 134 -19.45 -9.56 -0.95
N GLU A 135 -19.30 -10.69 -0.26
CA GLU A 135 -19.37 -12.02 -0.85
C GLU A 135 -20.83 -12.45 -1.04
N ASP A 136 -21.13 -13.19 -2.12
CA ASP A 136 -22.49 -13.62 -2.42
C ASP A 136 -22.91 -14.89 -1.66
N TYR A 137 -24.20 -15.22 -1.76
CA TYR A 137 -24.79 -16.39 -1.13
C TYR A 137 -24.17 -17.71 -1.60
N GLN A 138 -23.85 -17.86 -2.89
CA GLN A 138 -23.30 -19.10 -3.44
C GLN A 138 -21.90 -19.35 -2.90
N TYR A 139 -21.05 -18.31 -2.87
CA TYR A 139 -19.74 -18.36 -2.25
C TYR A 139 -19.81 -18.84 -0.80
N TYR A 140 -20.70 -18.24 -0.01
CA TYR A 140 -20.92 -18.65 1.38
C TYR A 140 -21.50 -20.07 1.49
N ALA A 141 -22.46 -20.44 0.64
CA ALA A 141 -23.06 -21.77 0.64
C ALA A 141 -21.99 -22.84 0.42
N HIS A 142 -21.11 -22.65 -0.57
CA HIS A 142 -19.96 -23.52 -0.82
C HIS A 142 -19.02 -23.58 0.40
N CYS A 143 -18.65 -22.45 0.98
CA CYS A 143 -17.83 -22.43 2.21
C CYS A 143 -18.50 -23.19 3.38
N SER A 144 -19.81 -23.03 3.53
CA SER A 144 -20.56 -23.56 4.67
C SER A 144 -20.66 -25.09 4.69
N VAL A 145 -20.52 -25.72 3.53
CA VAL A 145 -20.57 -27.17 3.37
C VAL A 145 -19.24 -27.79 2.96
N ARG A 146 -18.24 -26.99 2.58
CA ARG A 146 -16.89 -27.49 2.27
C ARG A 146 -16.22 -27.97 3.55
N SER A 147 -15.57 -29.13 3.48
CA SER A 147 -14.73 -29.63 4.57
C SER A 147 -13.65 -28.61 4.86
N ARG A 148 -13.38 -28.33 6.13
CA ARG A 148 -12.20 -27.55 6.49
C ARG A 148 -10.94 -28.27 6.05
N ASN A 149 -9.87 -27.52 5.82
CA ASN A 149 -8.56 -28.12 5.70
C ASN A 149 -8.11 -28.69 7.06
N ASN A 150 -8.12 -30.02 7.17
CA ASN A 150 -7.72 -30.73 8.38
C ASN A 150 -6.21 -30.75 8.60
N GLY A 151 -5.38 -30.28 7.65
CA GLY A 151 -3.93 -30.10 7.81
C GLY A 151 -3.53 -28.85 8.59
N LEU A 152 -4.49 -28.05 9.05
CA LEU A 152 -4.23 -26.77 9.73
C LEU A 152 -4.04 -26.94 11.23
N PHE A 153 -3.06 -26.19 11.77
CA PHE A 153 -2.84 -26.10 13.21
C PHE A 153 -3.95 -25.32 13.92
N THR A 154 -4.61 -25.96 14.87
CA THR A 154 -5.68 -25.41 15.71
C THR A 154 -5.27 -25.28 17.17
N ALA A 155 -4.01 -25.59 17.51
CA ALA A 155 -3.52 -25.61 18.88
C ALA A 155 -4.39 -26.48 19.79
N ASP A 156 -4.95 -25.92 20.86
CA ASP A 156 -5.83 -26.54 21.83
C ASP A 156 -7.32 -26.13 21.66
N GLN A 157 -7.70 -25.64 20.47
CA GLN A 157 -9.09 -25.29 20.18
C GLN A 157 -9.99 -26.51 19.99
N GLN A 158 -11.09 -26.55 20.76
CA GLN A 158 -12.11 -27.61 20.70
C GLN A 158 -13.06 -27.40 19.50
N MET A 159 -12.85 -28.15 18.41
CA MET A 159 -13.73 -28.09 17.23
C MET A 159 -15.07 -28.80 17.41
N LYS A 160 -15.22 -29.72 18.38
CA LYS A 160 -16.45 -30.51 18.65
C LYS A 160 -17.01 -31.22 17.39
N ASN A 161 -16.14 -31.87 16.60
CA ASN A 161 -16.48 -32.52 15.32
C ASN A 161 -17.08 -31.59 14.25
N ARG A 162 -16.92 -30.27 14.40
CA ARG A 162 -17.33 -29.31 13.38
C ARG A 162 -16.22 -29.17 12.35
N ASN A 163 -16.54 -29.62 11.15
CA ASN A 163 -15.53 -29.89 10.13
C ASN A 163 -15.75 -29.09 8.84
N THR A 164 -16.49 -27.98 8.87
CA THR A 164 -16.68 -27.16 7.67
C THR A 164 -15.66 -26.02 7.61
N ALA A 165 -15.43 -25.42 6.45
CA ALA A 165 -14.53 -24.27 6.26
C ALA A 165 -14.99 -22.99 7.02
N ARG A 166 -16.10 -23.06 7.77
CA ARG A 166 -16.48 -22.05 8.76
C ARG A 166 -15.74 -22.22 10.09
N ASN A 167 -15.22 -23.41 10.37
CA ASN A 167 -14.58 -23.78 11.62
C ASN A 167 -13.06 -23.67 11.48
N THR A 168 -12.52 -22.56 11.99
CA THR A 168 -11.07 -22.30 12.03
C THR A 168 -10.59 -22.18 13.47
N ARG A 169 -9.27 -22.05 13.68
CA ARG A 169 -8.69 -21.79 15.01
C ARG A 169 -9.27 -20.52 15.65
N GLN A 170 -9.52 -19.47 14.86
CA GLN A 170 -10.10 -18.22 15.36
C GLN A 170 -11.64 -18.21 15.39
N ASN A 171 -12.30 -19.10 14.63
CA ASN A 171 -13.75 -19.24 14.63
C ASN A 171 -14.19 -20.70 14.88
N PRO A 172 -13.85 -21.32 16.03
CA PRO A 172 -14.10 -22.74 16.25
C PRO A 172 -15.59 -23.10 16.31
N GLN A 173 -16.45 -22.14 16.63
CA GLN A 173 -17.90 -22.33 16.63
C GLN A 173 -18.53 -22.11 15.25
N GLY A 174 -17.79 -21.58 14.28
CA GLY A 174 -18.30 -21.25 12.95
C GLY A 174 -19.35 -20.14 12.98
N THR A 175 -19.22 -19.17 13.90
CA THR A 175 -20.12 -18.01 13.99
C THR A 175 -20.17 -17.32 12.63
N ARG A 176 -21.39 -17.08 12.14
CA ARG A 176 -21.61 -16.47 10.82
C ARG A 176 -21.54 -14.97 10.91
N ARG A 177 -20.83 -14.34 9.97
CA ARG A 177 -20.80 -12.89 9.78
C ARG A 177 -20.96 -12.58 8.31
N GLY A 178 -22.08 -11.95 7.97
CA GLY A 178 -22.54 -11.85 6.58
C GLY A 178 -22.45 -13.19 5.84
N TYR A 179 -21.77 -13.14 4.70
CA TYR A 179 -21.44 -14.27 3.82
C TYR A 179 -19.92 -14.52 3.72
N GLU A 180 -19.15 -14.05 4.70
CA GLU A 180 -17.73 -14.33 4.80
C GLU A 180 -17.45 -15.84 4.95
N CYS A 181 -16.35 -16.29 4.35
CA CYS A 181 -15.76 -17.60 4.61
C CYS A 181 -14.58 -17.49 5.61
N PRO A 182 -14.73 -17.96 6.86
CA PRO A 182 -13.69 -17.85 7.88
C PRO A 182 -12.33 -18.45 7.50
N GLU A 183 -12.30 -19.59 6.79
CA GLU A 183 -11.04 -20.19 6.34
C GLU A 183 -10.33 -19.36 5.26
N GLU A 184 -11.07 -18.67 4.39
CA GLU A 184 -10.47 -17.75 3.41
C GLU A 184 -9.89 -16.51 4.07
N ARG A 185 -10.59 -15.99 5.09
CA ARG A 185 -10.09 -14.88 5.90
C ARG A 185 -8.79 -15.26 6.60
N ASP A 186 -8.80 -16.38 7.34
CA ASP A 186 -7.73 -16.76 8.28
C ASP A 186 -6.45 -17.27 7.63
N TYR A 187 -6.52 -17.76 6.39
CA TYR A 187 -5.38 -18.42 5.74
C TYR A 187 -5.12 -17.82 4.36
N TYR A 188 -3.87 -17.39 4.16
CA TYR A 188 -3.42 -16.75 2.94
C TYR A 188 -2.05 -17.28 2.50
N PRO A 189 -1.81 -17.51 1.19
CA PRO A 189 -2.79 -17.52 0.09
C PRO A 189 -3.85 -18.60 0.23
N TYR A 190 -5.08 -18.32 -0.20
CA TYR A 190 -6.17 -19.28 -0.05
C TYR A 190 -6.12 -20.34 -1.15
N TRP A 191 -6.24 -21.62 -0.77
CA TRP A 191 -6.12 -22.78 -1.67
C TRP A 191 -7.42 -23.16 -2.38
N HIS A 192 -8.54 -22.51 -2.05
CA HIS A 192 -9.81 -22.64 -2.76
C HIS A 192 -10.17 -21.31 -3.45
N PRO A 193 -11.19 -21.30 -4.32
CA PRO A 193 -11.61 -20.08 -4.98
C PRO A 193 -11.94 -18.97 -3.98
N THR A 194 -11.44 -17.77 -4.23
CA THR A 194 -11.74 -16.53 -3.51
C THR A 194 -12.21 -15.46 -4.50
N PRO A 195 -13.15 -14.57 -4.15
CA PRO A 195 -13.52 -13.44 -4.99
C PRO A 195 -12.59 -12.23 -4.81
N TRP A 196 -11.62 -12.32 -3.89
CA TRP A 196 -10.70 -11.24 -3.56
C TRP A 196 -9.47 -11.27 -4.46
N VAL A 197 -9.22 -10.16 -5.16
CA VAL A 197 -8.04 -9.94 -6.00
C VAL A 197 -6.96 -9.26 -5.16
N ASP A 198 -5.74 -9.80 -5.20
CA ASP A 198 -4.61 -9.30 -4.41
C ASP A 198 -3.99 -8.05 -5.05
N ILE A 199 -3.81 -6.99 -4.27
CA ILE A 199 -3.08 -5.76 -4.67
C ILE A 199 -1.62 -5.89 -4.22
N ALA A 200 -1.43 -6.07 -2.91
CA ALA A 200 -0.11 -6.09 -2.30
C ALA A 200 -0.05 -6.99 -1.06
N VAL A 201 1.13 -7.55 -0.81
CA VAL A 201 1.50 -8.28 0.39
C VAL A 201 2.75 -7.64 0.99
N LEU A 202 2.58 -6.94 2.10
CA LEU A 202 3.68 -6.35 2.86
C LEU A 202 4.04 -7.32 3.99
N THR A 203 5.29 -7.75 4.09
CA THR A 203 5.68 -8.84 5.00
C THR A 203 6.98 -8.55 5.75
N ASN A 204 7.12 -9.09 6.97
CA ASN A 204 8.40 -9.11 7.67
C ASN A 204 9.38 -10.14 7.07
N ASN A 205 8.88 -11.11 6.29
CA ASN A 205 9.70 -12.16 5.69
C ASN A 205 9.58 -12.14 4.16
N VAL A 206 10.32 -11.24 3.53
CA VAL A 206 10.33 -11.06 2.07
C VAL A 206 10.80 -12.28 1.28
N ARG A 207 11.49 -13.24 1.91
CA ARG A 207 11.80 -14.52 1.26
C ARG A 207 10.54 -15.33 0.91
N ARG A 208 9.37 -14.96 1.46
CA ARG A 208 8.07 -15.53 1.11
C ARG A 208 7.40 -14.86 -0.09
N CYS A 209 7.94 -13.76 -0.63
CA CYS A 209 7.28 -13.03 -1.71
C CYS A 209 7.08 -13.86 -2.97
N GLN A 210 8.05 -14.69 -3.36
CA GLN A 210 7.87 -15.61 -4.49
C GLN A 210 6.68 -16.55 -4.27
N TYR A 211 6.52 -17.08 -3.06
CA TYR A 211 5.39 -17.92 -2.69
C TYR A 211 4.06 -17.17 -2.76
N TYR A 212 3.96 -15.96 -2.18
CA TYR A 212 2.74 -15.16 -2.25
C TYR A 212 2.35 -14.81 -3.68
N GLN A 213 3.33 -14.46 -4.52
CA GLN A 213 3.11 -14.10 -5.92
C GLN A 213 2.67 -15.29 -6.76
N SER A 214 3.31 -16.46 -6.61
CA SER A 214 2.99 -17.66 -7.39
C SER A 214 1.70 -18.33 -6.93
N GLU A 215 1.40 -18.25 -5.63
CA GLU A 215 0.21 -18.84 -5.04
C GLU A 215 -0.97 -17.88 -4.98
N SER A 216 -0.89 -16.65 -5.48
CA SER A 216 -2.07 -15.79 -5.58
C SER A 216 -3.06 -16.32 -6.64
N GLN A 217 -4.37 -16.20 -6.38
CA GLN A 217 -5.37 -16.52 -7.41
C GLN A 217 -5.36 -15.51 -8.57
N ASN A 218 -4.65 -14.39 -8.44
CA ASN A 218 -4.42 -13.47 -9.55
C ASN A 218 -3.88 -14.20 -10.79
N VAL A 219 -2.95 -15.15 -10.58
CA VAL A 219 -2.21 -15.85 -11.64
C VAL A 219 -2.35 -17.37 -11.61
N LYS A 220 -2.82 -17.96 -10.49
CA LYS A 220 -2.95 -19.41 -10.33
C LYS A 220 -4.42 -19.82 -10.17
N SER A 221 -4.90 -20.75 -11.00
CA SER A 221 -6.26 -21.27 -10.89
C SER A 221 -6.50 -22.01 -9.56
N ARG A 222 -7.77 -22.24 -9.25
CA ARG A 222 -8.24 -22.94 -8.05
C ARG A 222 -9.19 -24.04 -8.38
N TRP A 223 -9.31 -25.00 -7.48
CA TRP A 223 -10.19 -26.13 -7.67
C TRP A 223 -11.09 -26.33 -6.45
N ALA A 224 -12.31 -26.76 -6.69
CA ALA A 224 -13.25 -27.10 -5.63
C ALA A 224 -14.24 -28.18 -6.08
N CYS A 225 -14.72 -28.95 -5.10
CA CYS A 225 -15.83 -29.85 -5.29
C CYS A 225 -17.15 -29.08 -5.23
N VAL A 226 -17.94 -29.08 -6.31
CA VAL A 226 -19.16 -28.29 -6.41
C VAL A 226 -20.35 -29.08 -6.92
N PHE A 227 -21.53 -28.72 -6.44
CA PHE A 227 -22.80 -29.14 -7.01
C PHE A 227 -23.44 -27.98 -7.78
N PRO A 228 -24.36 -28.25 -8.73
CA PRO A 228 -25.22 -27.21 -9.28
C PRO A 228 -25.98 -26.46 -8.18
N ALA A 229 -26.25 -25.17 -8.37
CA ALA A 229 -26.89 -24.31 -7.37
C ALA A 229 -28.20 -24.89 -6.82
N ALA A 230 -29.06 -25.44 -7.69
CA ALA A 230 -30.33 -26.06 -7.29
C ALA A 230 -30.16 -27.26 -6.34
N VAL A 231 -29.05 -28.01 -6.45
CA VAL A 231 -28.72 -29.10 -5.51
C VAL A 231 -28.18 -28.53 -4.21
N MET A 232 -27.27 -27.55 -4.30
CA MET A 232 -26.67 -26.88 -3.14
C MET A 232 -27.73 -26.30 -2.21
N GLU A 233 -28.78 -25.70 -2.76
CA GLU A 233 -29.91 -25.15 -1.99
C GLU A 233 -30.61 -26.19 -1.11
N ARG A 234 -30.79 -27.42 -1.61
CA ARG A 234 -31.47 -28.50 -0.89
C ARG A 234 -30.55 -29.22 0.09
N ALA A 235 -29.25 -29.21 -0.21
CA ALA A 235 -28.22 -29.94 0.50
C ALA A 235 -27.56 -29.11 1.62
N MET A 236 -27.70 -27.78 1.61
CA MET A 236 -27.07 -26.89 2.59
C MET A 236 -27.37 -27.33 4.03
N GLY A 237 -26.33 -27.46 4.85
CA GLY A 237 -26.41 -27.95 6.24
C GLY A 237 -26.59 -29.46 6.40
N LYS A 238 -26.68 -30.23 5.31
CA LYS A 238 -26.85 -31.71 5.33
C LYS A 238 -25.68 -32.46 4.72
N ILE A 239 -24.75 -31.75 4.07
CA ILE A 239 -23.62 -32.33 3.35
C ILE A 239 -22.30 -31.76 3.83
N LEU A 240 -21.23 -32.50 3.54
CA LEU A 240 -19.86 -32.08 3.78
C LEU A 240 -19.03 -32.44 2.54
N LEU A 241 -18.69 -31.44 1.73
CA LEU A 241 -17.95 -31.63 0.49
C LEU A 241 -16.45 -31.79 0.75
N PRO A 242 -15.78 -32.74 0.11
CA PRO A 242 -14.33 -32.91 0.22
C PRO A 242 -13.57 -31.75 -0.46
N ILE A 243 -12.31 -31.56 -0.07
CA ILE A 243 -11.43 -30.50 -0.58
C ILE A 243 -10.44 -30.97 -1.65
N ASP A 244 -10.42 -32.27 -1.94
CA ASP A 244 -9.54 -32.89 -2.93
C ASP A 244 -10.34 -33.59 -4.03
N LYS A 245 -9.66 -33.86 -5.15
CA LYS A 245 -10.24 -34.45 -6.36
C LYS A 245 -10.79 -35.85 -6.11
N GLU A 246 -10.00 -36.70 -5.46
CA GLU A 246 -10.34 -38.11 -5.24
C GLU A 246 -11.61 -38.23 -4.38
N GLY A 247 -11.67 -37.47 -3.29
CA GLY A 247 -12.84 -37.37 -2.43
C GLY A 247 -14.04 -36.88 -3.22
N CYS A 248 -13.87 -35.85 -4.06
CA CYS A 248 -14.97 -35.29 -4.85
C CYS A 248 -15.57 -36.31 -5.83
N GLU A 249 -14.72 -37.03 -6.55
CA GLU A 249 -15.13 -38.03 -7.55
C GLU A 249 -15.81 -39.24 -6.91
N LYS A 250 -15.45 -39.57 -5.66
CA LYS A 250 -16.09 -40.64 -4.86
C LYS A 250 -17.33 -40.17 -4.11
N TYR A 251 -17.57 -38.87 -4.01
CA TYR A 251 -18.66 -38.32 -3.21
C TYR A 251 -20.01 -38.60 -3.89
N GLU A 252 -20.97 -39.10 -3.11
CA GLU A 252 -22.35 -39.21 -3.52
C GLU A 252 -23.25 -38.45 -2.54
N LEU A 253 -24.20 -37.68 -3.09
CA LEU A 253 -25.18 -36.98 -2.28
C LEU A 253 -25.92 -37.98 -1.37
N PRO A 254 -26.17 -37.66 -0.08
CA PRO A 254 -26.94 -38.53 0.80
C PRO A 254 -28.34 -38.84 0.24
N LYS A 255 -28.84 -40.06 0.45
CA LYS A 255 -30.20 -40.46 0.01
C LYS A 255 -31.32 -39.60 0.64
N SER A 256 -31.04 -38.99 1.79
CA SER A 256 -31.96 -38.08 2.49
C SER A 256 -32.16 -36.73 1.80
N VAL A 257 -31.33 -36.35 0.83
CA VAL A 257 -31.51 -35.12 0.04
C VAL A 257 -32.33 -35.45 -1.21
N SER A 258 -33.56 -34.93 -1.25
CA SER A 258 -34.45 -35.10 -2.41
C SER A 258 -33.95 -34.33 -3.63
N LEU A 259 -33.89 -35.02 -4.77
CA LEU A 259 -33.59 -34.48 -6.08
C LEU A 259 -34.83 -34.43 -6.98
N GLU A 260 -36.04 -34.39 -6.42
CA GLU A 260 -37.26 -34.27 -7.22
C GLU A 260 -37.18 -33.08 -8.20
N GLY A 261 -37.43 -33.34 -9.49
CA GLY A 261 -37.26 -32.35 -10.56
C GLY A 261 -35.82 -32.10 -11.02
N LEU A 262 -34.82 -32.82 -10.49
CA LEU A 262 -33.41 -32.76 -10.89
C LEU A 262 -32.94 -34.13 -11.39
N GLY A 263 -32.18 -34.16 -12.49
CA GLY A 263 -31.70 -35.41 -13.10
C GLY A 263 -30.76 -36.21 -12.17
N SER A 264 -30.72 -37.53 -12.32
CA SER A 264 -29.90 -38.44 -11.48
C SER A 264 -28.40 -38.14 -11.50
N ALA A 265 -27.89 -37.58 -12.60
CA ALA A 265 -26.51 -37.10 -12.72
C ALA A 265 -26.17 -36.01 -11.68
N SER A 266 -27.17 -35.28 -11.18
CA SER A 266 -27.01 -34.24 -10.15
C SER A 266 -26.72 -34.79 -8.75
N ARG A 267 -26.68 -36.12 -8.57
CA ARG A 267 -26.25 -36.77 -7.32
C ARG A 267 -24.75 -36.75 -7.09
N LYS A 268 -23.95 -36.53 -8.14
CA LYS A 268 -22.49 -36.46 -8.06
C LYS A 268 -22.02 -35.03 -8.21
N PRO A 269 -21.13 -34.54 -7.32
CA PRO A 269 -20.52 -33.24 -7.51
C PRO A 269 -19.47 -33.33 -8.61
N LYS A 270 -19.05 -32.16 -9.09
CA LYS A 270 -17.97 -32.02 -10.06
C LYS A 270 -16.74 -31.44 -9.38
N TRP A 271 -15.57 -32.03 -9.62
CA TRP A 271 -14.30 -31.37 -9.37
C TRP A 271 -14.09 -30.30 -10.43
N GLN A 272 -14.27 -29.04 -10.05
CA GLN A 272 -14.33 -27.92 -10.98
C GLN A 272 -13.13 -26.99 -10.81
N GLU A 273 -12.54 -26.59 -11.93
CA GLU A 273 -11.58 -25.50 -12.00
C GLU A 273 -12.28 -24.15 -11.97
N PHE A 274 -11.70 -23.23 -11.22
CA PHE A 274 -12.01 -21.82 -11.17
C PHE A 274 -10.77 -21.10 -11.68
N PRO A 275 -10.86 -20.36 -12.79
CA PRO A 275 -9.69 -19.73 -13.39
C PRO A 275 -9.04 -18.73 -12.43
N SER A 276 -7.78 -18.43 -12.70
CA SER A 276 -7.12 -17.26 -12.11
C SER A 276 -7.88 -15.98 -12.47
N HIS A 277 -7.73 -14.92 -11.70
CA HIS A 277 -8.38 -13.64 -12.01
C HIS A 277 -7.86 -12.99 -13.30
N GLY A 278 -6.70 -13.43 -13.80
CA GLY A 278 -6.05 -12.77 -14.95
C GLY A 278 -5.54 -11.38 -14.59
N ALA A 279 -5.28 -11.15 -13.30
CA ALA A 279 -4.71 -9.93 -12.77
C ALA A 279 -3.19 -10.07 -12.61
N PRO A 280 -2.42 -8.96 -12.57
CA PRO A 280 -1.00 -9.01 -12.24
C PRO A 280 -0.77 -9.74 -10.90
N ARG A 281 0.40 -10.37 -10.76
CA ARG A 281 0.85 -10.86 -9.45
C ARG A 281 0.80 -9.72 -8.42
N PRO A 282 0.44 -9.96 -7.16
CA PRO A 282 0.47 -8.91 -6.16
C PRO A 282 1.88 -8.32 -6.01
N GLU A 283 1.96 -7.01 -5.76
CA GLU A 283 3.20 -6.44 -5.25
C GLU A 283 3.57 -7.16 -3.95
N CYS A 284 4.83 -7.50 -3.76
CA CYS A 284 5.28 -8.06 -2.50
C CYS A 284 6.62 -7.49 -2.11
N ARG A 285 6.66 -6.93 -0.90
CA ARG A 285 7.83 -6.25 -0.33
C ARG A 285 7.76 -6.23 1.19
N GLU A 286 8.77 -5.65 1.82
CA GLU A 286 8.85 -5.43 3.25
C GLU A 286 7.70 -4.56 3.77
N ASN A 287 7.31 -4.82 5.01
CA ASN A 287 6.51 -3.88 5.80
C ASN A 287 7.28 -2.59 6.10
N GLU A 288 6.55 -1.48 6.21
CA GLU A 288 7.05 -0.34 6.98
C GLU A 288 7.10 -0.70 8.47
N TRP A 289 8.10 -0.20 9.18
CA TRP A 289 8.14 -0.32 10.63
C TRP A 289 6.93 0.38 11.25
N THR A 290 6.23 -0.28 12.16
CA THR A 290 5.11 0.30 12.91
C THR A 290 5.27 0.04 14.40
N ARG A 291 5.02 1.08 15.21
CA ARG A 291 5.19 1.02 16.66
C ARG A 291 4.09 0.21 17.34
N ASP A 292 4.52 -0.71 18.20
CA ASP A 292 3.62 -1.53 19.00
C ASP A 292 2.82 -0.69 20.03
N ASN A 293 1.54 -1.00 20.19
CA ASN A 293 0.53 -0.39 21.07
C ASN A 293 0.34 1.14 20.93
N HIS A 294 0.71 1.73 19.80
CA HIS A 294 0.56 3.16 19.51
C HIS A 294 -0.18 3.40 18.18
N LEU A 295 -1.15 2.52 17.86
CA LEU A 295 -1.86 2.49 16.58
C LEU A 295 -0.92 2.37 15.37
N GLY A 296 0.29 1.86 15.58
CA GLY A 296 1.17 1.47 14.49
C GLY A 296 1.78 2.66 13.76
N ASN A 297 1.93 3.81 14.40
CA ASN A 297 2.59 4.94 13.75
C ASN A 297 4.00 4.54 13.27
N THR A 298 4.34 4.98 12.06
CA THR A 298 5.62 4.74 11.42
C THR A 298 6.64 5.77 11.90
N LEU A 299 7.88 5.67 11.39
CA LEU A 299 8.89 6.69 11.62
C LEU A 299 8.36 8.08 11.19
N GLY A 300 8.49 9.06 12.07
CA GLY A 300 7.90 10.40 11.89
C GLY A 300 6.48 10.56 12.46
N GLY A 301 5.89 9.51 13.04
CA GLY A 301 4.65 9.61 13.81
C GLY A 301 3.37 9.56 12.97
N ASN A 302 3.47 9.21 11.68
CA ASN A 302 2.33 9.13 10.76
C ASN A 302 1.74 7.71 10.72
N PRO A 303 0.46 7.54 10.36
CA PRO A 303 -0.08 6.22 10.03
C PRO A 303 0.62 5.60 8.82
N PRO A 304 0.73 4.27 8.74
CA PRO A 304 1.23 3.59 7.55
C PRO A 304 0.31 3.81 6.34
N MET A 305 0.93 3.89 5.17
CA MET A 305 0.25 4.21 3.92
C MET A 305 0.83 3.42 2.75
N TYR A 306 -0.02 3.02 1.82
CA TYR A 306 0.32 2.36 0.56
C TYR A 306 -0.35 3.09 -0.61
N ASN A 307 0.42 3.59 -1.56
CA ASN A 307 -0.13 4.24 -2.75
C ASN A 307 -0.51 3.19 -3.79
N TRP A 308 -1.81 3.00 -4.02
CA TRP A 308 -2.33 2.11 -5.05
C TRP A 308 -2.69 2.90 -6.31
N THR A 309 -1.96 2.66 -7.40
CA THR A 309 -2.39 3.09 -8.73
C THR A 309 -3.50 2.16 -9.20
N ILE A 310 -4.72 2.70 -9.34
CA ILE A 310 -5.88 1.89 -9.70
C ILE A 310 -5.68 1.34 -11.13
N PRO A 311 -5.71 0.00 -11.32
CA PRO A 311 -5.53 -0.59 -12.64
C PRO A 311 -6.54 -0.06 -13.66
N THR A 312 -6.06 0.19 -14.88
CA THR A 312 -6.90 0.65 -16.01
C THR A 312 -7.90 -0.41 -16.47
N THR A 313 -7.73 -1.66 -16.05
CA THR A 313 -8.63 -2.78 -16.34
C THR A 313 -9.84 -2.86 -15.41
N ILE A 314 -9.87 -2.09 -14.32
CA ILE A 314 -11.01 -2.06 -13.40
C ILE A 314 -11.97 -0.97 -13.85
N GLU A 315 -13.19 -1.37 -14.19
CA GLU A 315 -14.32 -0.46 -14.45
C GLU A 315 -15.57 -1.05 -13.82
N HIS A 316 -16.02 -0.48 -12.70
CA HIS A 316 -17.14 -1.04 -11.98
C HIS A 316 -17.72 -0.06 -10.96
N GLU A 317 -19.04 0.00 -10.82
CA GLU A 317 -19.70 0.93 -9.89
C GLU A 317 -19.74 0.42 -8.43
N ASN A 318 -19.51 -0.87 -8.23
CA ASN A 318 -19.53 -1.52 -6.91
C ASN A 318 -18.23 -2.29 -6.64
N CYS A 319 -17.28 -1.63 -5.98
CA CYS A 319 -16.04 -2.23 -5.50
C CYS A 319 -15.90 -2.07 -3.98
N VAL A 320 -15.10 -2.93 -3.37
CA VAL A 320 -14.74 -2.86 -1.95
C VAL A 320 -13.27 -3.19 -1.77
N LEU A 321 -12.61 -2.49 -0.84
CA LEU A 321 -11.22 -2.75 -0.46
C LEU A 321 -11.20 -3.50 0.87
N ARG A 322 -10.32 -4.48 0.99
CA ARG A 322 -10.05 -5.23 2.21
C ARG A 322 -8.58 -5.11 2.57
N ILE A 323 -8.32 -4.85 3.84
CA ILE A 323 -7.00 -4.99 4.44
C ILE A 323 -7.04 -6.11 5.47
N ARG A 324 -6.10 -7.05 5.41
CA ARG A 324 -5.88 -8.08 6.42
C ARG A 324 -4.57 -7.84 7.12
N TYR A 325 -4.57 -8.07 8.43
CA TYR A 325 -3.41 -8.01 9.27
C TYR A 325 -3.21 -9.35 9.94
N ASN A 326 -2.24 -10.11 9.44
CA ASN A 326 -1.85 -11.38 9.99
C ASN A 326 -0.68 -11.14 10.94
N ILE A 327 -0.83 -11.56 12.18
CA ILE A 327 0.23 -11.52 13.17
C ILE A 327 0.52 -12.91 13.68
N SER A 328 1.78 -13.11 14.04
CA SER A 328 2.18 -14.25 14.85
C SER A 328 3.37 -13.94 15.74
N THR A 329 3.46 -14.64 16.86
CA THR A 329 4.62 -14.66 17.75
C THR A 329 5.52 -15.84 17.41
N SER A 330 6.81 -15.76 17.75
CA SER A 330 7.77 -16.87 17.57
C SER A 330 7.61 -18.01 18.59
N ASP A 331 6.45 -18.11 19.24
CA ASP A 331 6.09 -19.20 20.13
C ASP A 331 6.03 -20.56 19.42
N TYR A 332 5.80 -20.58 18.11
CA TYR A 332 5.97 -21.73 17.24
C TYR A 332 6.29 -21.28 15.79
N ASP A 333 6.84 -22.18 14.98
CA ASP A 333 7.06 -21.88 13.55
C ASP A 333 5.73 -22.01 12.80
N THR A 334 5.12 -20.87 12.45
CA THR A 334 3.81 -20.79 11.79
C THR A 334 3.76 -21.44 10.42
N TRP A 335 4.91 -21.67 9.77
CA TRP A 335 5.00 -22.25 8.45
C TRP A 335 5.40 -23.73 8.45
N LYS A 336 5.78 -24.28 9.60
CA LYS A 336 6.13 -25.70 9.76
C LYS A 336 5.26 -26.43 10.78
N THR A 337 4.30 -25.73 11.39
CA THR A 337 3.38 -26.30 12.37
C THR A 337 2.03 -26.56 11.73
N PHE A 338 1.65 -27.83 11.70
CA PHE A 338 0.42 -28.32 11.07
C PHE A 338 -0.44 -29.09 12.07
N ASP A 339 -1.47 -29.77 11.59
CA ASP A 339 -2.45 -30.48 12.39
C ASP A 339 -1.87 -31.58 13.29
N ALA A 340 -0.78 -32.22 12.87
CA ALA A 340 -0.09 -33.23 13.67
C ALA A 340 0.38 -32.70 15.03
N ALA A 341 0.59 -31.38 15.14
CA ALA A 341 0.95 -30.72 16.39
C ALA A 341 -0.25 -30.42 17.30
N ASN A 342 -1.49 -30.59 16.86
CA ASN A 342 -2.68 -30.24 17.65
C ASN A 342 -2.79 -31.03 18.95
N ALA A 343 -3.44 -30.42 19.95
CA ALA A 343 -3.80 -31.11 21.18
C ALA A 343 -4.80 -32.24 20.89
N ASP A 344 -4.77 -33.30 21.70
CA ASP A 344 -5.80 -34.33 21.66
C ASP A 344 -7.16 -33.70 22.05
N PRO A 345 -8.18 -33.73 21.19
CA PRO A 345 -9.51 -33.20 21.52
C PRO A 345 -10.16 -33.84 22.75
N LYS A 346 -9.74 -35.08 23.10
CA LYS A 346 -10.20 -35.79 24.31
C LYS A 346 -9.41 -35.40 25.55
N ASN A 347 -8.26 -34.75 25.42
CA ASN A 347 -7.38 -34.39 26.52
C ASN A 347 -6.63 -33.07 26.25
N LEU A 348 -7.37 -31.97 26.13
CA LEU A 348 -6.78 -30.63 25.95
C LEU A 348 -5.84 -30.22 27.10
N GLY A 349 -6.03 -30.79 28.30
CA GLY A 349 -5.18 -30.53 29.46
C GLY A 349 -3.72 -31.00 29.27
N ALA A 350 -3.48 -31.99 28.40
CA ALA A 350 -2.15 -32.43 28.01
C ALA A 350 -1.43 -31.43 27.06
N GLY A 351 -2.17 -30.45 26.53
CA GLY A 351 -1.68 -29.45 25.58
C GLY A 351 -1.35 -30.02 24.20
N THR A 352 -0.71 -29.20 23.39
CA THR A 352 -0.34 -29.56 22.01
C THR A 352 0.82 -30.55 21.97
N LYS A 353 1.07 -31.11 20.78
CA LYS A 353 2.20 -32.01 20.50
C LYS A 353 3.42 -31.26 19.95
N LEU A 354 3.48 -29.94 20.16
CA LEU A 354 4.67 -29.14 19.83
C LEU A 354 5.88 -29.62 20.64
N GLU A 355 7.04 -29.64 20.00
CA GLU A 355 8.31 -29.96 20.65
C GLU A 355 8.75 -28.81 21.57
N MET A 356 8.62 -29.00 22.87
CA MET A 356 8.98 -28.01 23.88
C MET A 356 10.39 -28.25 24.42
N ALA A 357 10.85 -29.49 24.45
CA ALA A 357 12.13 -29.85 25.05
C ALA A 357 13.30 -29.20 24.33
N LYS A 358 13.37 -29.35 23.00
CA LYS A 358 14.41 -28.72 22.19
C LYS A 358 14.39 -27.20 22.32
N LYS A 359 13.19 -26.59 22.35
CA LYS A 359 13.01 -25.15 22.43
C LYS A 359 13.53 -24.55 23.74
N PHE A 360 13.34 -25.26 24.85
CA PHE A 360 13.69 -24.79 26.19
C PHE A 360 14.89 -25.53 26.82
N GLY A 361 15.63 -26.32 26.03
CA GLY A 361 16.86 -26.99 26.48
C GLY A 361 16.69 -28.20 27.40
N PHE A 362 15.54 -28.88 27.35
CA PHE A 362 15.32 -30.13 28.09
C PHE A 362 15.86 -31.35 27.33
N PRO A 363 16.32 -32.40 28.03
CA PRO A 363 16.85 -33.61 27.40
C PRO A 363 15.78 -34.45 26.68
N THR A 364 14.53 -34.39 27.12
CA THR A 364 13.40 -35.12 26.52
C THR A 364 12.08 -34.34 26.67
N GLU A 365 11.11 -34.60 25.79
CA GLU A 365 9.74 -34.07 25.92
C GLU A 365 9.07 -34.49 27.23
N ALA A 366 9.35 -35.70 27.73
CA ALA A 366 8.84 -36.15 29.01
C ALA A 366 9.34 -35.28 30.17
N ALA A 367 10.62 -34.87 30.14
CA ALA A 367 11.20 -33.96 31.13
C ALA A 367 10.62 -32.54 31.03
N ALA A 368 10.41 -32.01 29.83
CA ALA A 368 9.74 -30.72 29.64
C ALA A 368 8.30 -30.75 30.18
N LYS A 369 7.54 -31.81 29.83
CA LYS A 369 6.14 -31.99 30.25
C LYS A 369 6.00 -32.20 31.75
N SER A 370 6.88 -32.96 32.39
CA SER A 370 6.86 -33.15 33.85
C SER A 370 7.12 -31.84 34.61
N ARG A 371 7.81 -30.89 33.97
CA ARG A 371 8.06 -29.53 34.44
C ARG A 371 7.01 -28.51 33.98
N GLY A 372 5.95 -28.96 33.29
CA GLY A 372 4.85 -28.12 32.86
C GLY A 372 5.11 -27.28 31.59
N PHE A 373 6.25 -27.46 30.93
CA PHE A 373 6.58 -26.81 29.66
C PHE A 373 5.78 -27.46 28.53
N VAL A 374 4.53 -27.03 28.42
CA VAL A 374 3.54 -27.51 27.47
C VAL A 374 2.87 -26.31 26.85
N PHE A 375 2.74 -26.30 25.53
CA PHE A 375 1.99 -25.27 24.84
C PHE A 375 0.49 -25.52 25.01
N LYS A 376 -0.13 -24.78 25.93
CA LYS A 376 -1.57 -24.76 26.22
C LYS A 376 -1.95 -23.46 26.89
N ASN A 377 -3.24 -23.20 27.05
CA ASN A 377 -3.70 -22.06 27.83
C ASN A 377 -3.26 -22.16 29.31
N ASN A 378 -2.75 -21.05 29.83
CA ASN A 378 -2.33 -20.86 31.22
C ASN A 378 -1.57 -22.05 31.85
N PRO A 379 -0.43 -22.49 31.27
CA PRO A 379 0.32 -23.61 31.81
C PRO A 379 0.90 -23.26 33.18
N VAL A 380 1.02 -24.27 34.04
CA VAL A 380 1.72 -24.18 35.32
C VAL A 380 3.09 -24.81 35.11
N VAL A 381 4.16 -24.03 35.35
CA VAL A 381 5.54 -24.40 35.06
C VAL A 381 6.38 -24.46 36.32
N LYS A 382 7.23 -25.48 36.40
CA LYS A 382 8.29 -25.63 37.39
C LYS A 382 9.59 -25.11 36.79
N LEU A 383 10.04 -23.92 37.19
CA LEU A 383 11.21 -23.28 36.57
C LEU A 383 12.55 -23.85 37.05
N PHE A 384 12.66 -24.18 38.33
CA PHE A 384 13.91 -24.68 38.92
C PHE A 384 13.75 -26.11 39.43
N ASP A 385 14.82 -26.89 39.30
CA ASP A 385 14.86 -28.21 39.92
C ASP A 385 15.11 -28.09 41.41
N GLY A 386 14.39 -28.88 42.21
CA GLY A 386 14.48 -28.84 43.68
C GLY A 386 13.85 -27.64 44.37
N VAL A 387 13.20 -26.71 43.66
CA VAL A 387 12.42 -25.62 44.27
C VAL A 387 10.94 -25.95 44.18
N ASP A 388 10.26 -26.04 45.33
CA ASP A 388 8.81 -26.27 45.41
C ASP A 388 8.03 -24.95 45.20
N LEU A 389 8.14 -24.42 43.97
CA LEU A 389 7.42 -23.23 43.54
C LEU A 389 6.96 -23.38 42.07
N ASP A 390 5.65 -23.38 41.90
CA ASP A 390 4.99 -23.45 40.61
C ASP A 390 4.55 -22.05 40.15
N LEU A 391 4.90 -21.68 38.93
CA LEU A 391 4.41 -20.44 38.31
C LEU A 391 3.29 -20.74 37.33
N ARG A 392 2.18 -20.01 37.42
CA ARG A 392 1.13 -20.05 36.40
C ARG A 392 1.34 -18.92 35.40
N LEU A 393 1.59 -19.28 34.14
CA LEU A 393 1.73 -18.29 33.07
C LEU A 393 0.35 -17.78 32.63
N ALA A 394 0.24 -16.50 32.29
CA ALA A 394 -0.97 -15.89 31.74
C ALA A 394 -0.97 -15.96 30.21
N ILE A 395 -0.93 -17.18 29.67
CA ILE A 395 -0.85 -17.43 28.22
C ILE A 395 -2.24 -17.75 27.66
N ASN A 396 -2.57 -17.08 26.55
CA ASN A 396 -3.71 -17.43 25.69
C ASN A 396 -3.20 -17.91 24.32
N THR A 397 -3.24 -19.21 24.07
CA THR A 397 -2.79 -19.83 22.83
C THR A 397 -3.57 -19.36 21.60
N ALA A 398 -4.77 -18.81 21.79
CA ALA A 398 -5.54 -18.20 20.70
C ALA A 398 -4.96 -16.86 20.23
N GLN A 399 -4.08 -16.23 21.02
CA GLN A 399 -3.50 -14.91 20.72
C GLN A 399 -2.15 -14.97 19.98
N PHE A 400 -1.44 -16.10 20.02
CA PHE A 400 -0.11 -16.24 19.38
C PHE A 400 -0.09 -16.16 17.86
N SER A 401 -1.25 -16.31 17.21
CA SER A 401 -1.40 -15.98 15.80
C SER A 401 -2.82 -15.59 15.53
N ARG A 402 -3.04 -14.48 14.83
CA ARG A 402 -4.37 -13.97 14.54
C ARG A 402 -4.37 -13.25 13.21
N VAL A 403 -5.49 -13.38 12.51
CA VAL A 403 -5.87 -12.52 11.41
C VAL A 403 -6.92 -11.53 11.89
N PHE A 404 -6.67 -10.27 11.62
CA PHE A 404 -7.61 -9.16 11.73
C PHE A 404 -7.89 -8.63 10.34
N GLN A 405 -9.00 -7.93 10.17
CA GLN A 405 -9.29 -7.27 8.91
C GLN A 405 -10.17 -6.05 9.12
N ASP A 406 -10.08 -5.13 8.18
CA ASP A 406 -11.10 -4.12 7.95
C ASP A 406 -11.42 -4.05 6.46
N ARG A 407 -12.60 -3.53 6.15
CA ARG A 407 -13.11 -3.41 4.78
C ARG A 407 -13.69 -2.03 4.59
N SER A 408 -13.38 -1.39 3.46
CA SER A 408 -13.94 -0.09 3.13
C SER A 408 -15.46 -0.17 2.98
N HIS A 409 -16.12 0.99 3.00
CA HIS A 409 -17.40 1.11 2.30
C HIS A 409 -17.22 0.89 0.79
N THR A 410 -18.34 0.69 0.10
CA THR A 410 -18.33 0.53 -1.35
C THR A 410 -17.86 1.81 -2.05
N PHE A 411 -17.16 1.65 -3.17
CA PHE A 411 -16.73 2.74 -4.05
C PHE A 411 -16.82 2.31 -5.51
N ALA A 412 -16.88 3.28 -6.42
CA ALA A 412 -16.85 3.04 -7.87
C ALA A 412 -15.44 3.27 -8.44
N VAL A 413 -15.13 2.57 -9.54
CA VAL A 413 -13.96 2.83 -10.38
C VAL A 413 -14.45 3.17 -11.79
N ARG A 414 -14.09 4.37 -12.26
CA ARG A 414 -14.59 4.93 -13.52
C ARG A 414 -13.47 5.24 -14.51
N PRO A 415 -13.77 5.26 -15.82
CA PRO A 415 -12.82 5.73 -16.83
C PRO A 415 -12.37 7.17 -16.55
N VAL A 416 -11.11 7.48 -16.83
CA VAL A 416 -10.61 8.85 -16.79
C VAL A 416 -11.42 9.74 -17.75
N PRO A 417 -11.61 11.04 -17.46
CA PRO A 417 -12.28 11.97 -18.38
C PRO A 417 -11.66 11.91 -19.78
N GLU A 418 -12.49 12.03 -20.82
CA GLU A 418 -12.04 11.91 -22.22
C GLU A 418 -10.87 12.85 -22.55
N THR A 419 -10.87 14.05 -21.97
CA THR A 419 -9.80 15.05 -22.12
C THR A 419 -8.45 14.64 -21.55
N LEU A 420 -8.41 13.62 -20.68
CA LEU A 420 -7.19 13.11 -20.04
C LEU A 420 -6.78 11.73 -20.56
N LYS A 421 -7.62 11.07 -21.37
CA LYS A 421 -7.28 9.76 -21.94
C LYS A 421 -6.02 9.87 -22.81
N ASN A 422 -5.11 8.90 -22.65
CA ASN A 422 -3.86 8.79 -23.40
C ASN A 422 -2.90 10.00 -23.28
N THR A 423 -3.10 10.88 -22.28
CA THR A 423 -2.22 12.04 -22.08
C THR A 423 -1.01 11.78 -21.17
N GLY A 424 -0.98 10.62 -20.50
CA GLY A 424 -0.01 10.34 -19.45
C GLY A 424 -0.27 11.10 -18.13
N ALA A 425 -1.45 11.72 -17.97
CA ALA A 425 -1.78 12.51 -16.79
C ALA A 425 -1.73 11.68 -15.49
N ILE A 426 -0.96 12.16 -14.51
CA ILE A 426 -0.92 11.61 -13.17
C ILE A 426 -2.03 12.27 -12.34
N ILE A 427 -3.03 11.49 -11.94
CA ILE A 427 -4.13 11.95 -11.08
C ILE A 427 -3.87 11.51 -9.64
N ARG A 428 -3.76 12.45 -8.71
CA ARG A 428 -3.58 12.19 -7.27
C ARG A 428 -4.87 12.49 -6.52
N ASN A 429 -5.35 11.52 -5.73
CA ASN A 429 -6.56 11.68 -4.94
C ASN A 429 -6.25 12.40 -3.62
N LEU A 430 -7.04 13.44 -3.31
CA LEU A 430 -7.06 14.12 -2.03
C LEU A 430 -8.45 13.93 -1.42
N ASN A 431 -8.50 13.18 -0.31
CA ASN A 431 -9.74 12.78 0.35
C ASN A 431 -9.83 13.32 1.79
N VAL A 432 -10.91 12.93 2.48
CA VAL A 432 -11.07 13.13 3.93
C VAL A 432 -11.29 11.79 4.63
N ARG A 433 -10.45 11.50 5.64
CA ARG A 433 -10.64 10.39 6.59
C ARG A 433 -11.34 10.86 7.86
N GLY A 434 -11.73 9.93 8.73
CA GLY A 434 -12.19 10.25 10.08
C GLY A 434 -13.70 10.39 10.24
N LYS A 435 -14.12 10.72 11.48
CA LYS A 435 -15.51 11.05 11.85
C LYS A 435 -15.61 12.20 12.86
N ARG A 436 -16.82 12.73 13.06
CA ARG A 436 -17.11 13.83 14.01
C ARG A 436 -16.81 13.41 15.44
N GLY A 437 -16.05 14.21 16.18
CA GLY A 437 -15.81 14.08 17.61
C GLY A 437 -14.39 14.53 17.99
N ASN A 438 -14.05 14.46 19.28
CA ASN A 438 -12.65 14.50 19.72
C ASN A 438 -12.00 13.11 19.65
N ILE A 439 -10.68 13.04 19.76
CA ILE A 439 -9.93 11.77 19.74
C ILE A 439 -10.51 10.70 20.67
N VAL A 440 -10.91 11.04 21.90
CA VAL A 440 -11.49 10.09 22.87
C VAL A 440 -12.88 9.63 22.43
N GLN A 441 -13.66 10.50 21.78
CA GLN A 441 -15.01 10.19 21.30
C GLN A 441 -14.97 9.26 20.08
N VAL A 442 -14.01 9.45 19.18
CA VAL A 442 -13.93 8.71 17.90
C VAL A 442 -13.01 7.49 17.96
N TYR A 443 -12.11 7.41 18.95
CA TYR A 443 -11.21 6.28 19.16
C TYR A 443 -11.97 4.95 19.15
N PRO A 444 -11.46 3.91 18.46
CA PRO A 444 -10.15 3.82 17.79
C PRO A 444 -10.10 4.28 16.33
N GLY A 445 -11.17 4.88 15.80
CA GLY A 445 -11.06 5.68 14.57
C GLY A 445 -10.34 7.00 14.83
N VAL A 446 -10.22 7.83 13.80
CA VAL A 446 -9.62 9.17 13.90
C VAL A 446 -10.64 10.28 13.71
N GLU A 447 -10.26 11.48 14.15
CA GLU A 447 -11.00 12.72 13.89
C GLU A 447 -10.94 13.05 12.39
N TYR A 448 -11.79 13.96 11.93
CA TYR A 448 -11.73 14.39 10.53
C TYR A 448 -10.37 14.99 10.18
N ASP A 449 -9.83 14.51 9.07
CA ASP A 449 -8.53 14.95 8.59
C ASP A 449 -8.43 14.78 7.08
N PHE A 450 -7.58 15.57 6.43
CA PHE A 450 -7.28 15.36 5.01
C PHE A 450 -6.36 14.14 4.84
N VAL A 451 -6.57 13.36 3.79
CA VAL A 451 -5.72 12.20 3.50
C VAL A 451 -5.31 12.23 2.02
N PRO A 452 -3.99 12.34 1.72
CA PRO A 452 -2.90 12.47 2.69
C PRO A 452 -2.86 13.89 3.31
N ASN A 453 -2.40 14.01 4.55
CA ASN A 453 -2.20 15.32 5.20
C ASN A 453 -1.16 16.20 4.49
N THR A 454 -0.17 15.57 3.87
CA THR A 454 0.79 16.23 2.97
C THR A 454 0.72 15.54 1.62
N LEU A 455 0.22 16.27 0.62
CA LEU A 455 0.19 15.80 -0.76
C LEU A 455 1.34 16.45 -1.54
N GLU A 456 2.27 15.65 -2.02
CA GLU A 456 3.29 16.14 -2.96
C GLU A 456 2.84 15.93 -4.40
N MET A 457 3.12 16.91 -5.26
CA MET A 457 2.72 16.92 -6.67
C MET A 457 3.78 17.63 -7.52
N ALA A 458 3.86 17.28 -8.80
CA ALA A 458 4.62 18.06 -9.78
C ALA A 458 3.68 19.04 -10.50
N LYS A 459 4.21 20.18 -10.95
CA LYS A 459 3.47 21.07 -11.86
C LYS A 459 3.10 20.28 -13.12
N GLY A 460 1.82 20.28 -13.47
CA GLY A 460 1.26 19.49 -14.57
C GLY A 460 0.50 18.24 -14.14
N ASP A 461 0.70 17.75 -12.91
CA ASP A 461 -0.14 16.72 -12.30
C ASP A 461 -1.59 17.20 -12.16
N TYR A 462 -2.50 16.26 -11.95
CA TYR A 462 -3.91 16.54 -11.66
C TYR A 462 -4.25 16.15 -10.24
N VAL A 463 -5.00 17.01 -9.53
CA VAL A 463 -5.58 16.68 -8.23
C VAL A 463 -7.06 16.34 -8.42
N HIS A 464 -7.50 15.23 -7.85
CA HIS A 464 -8.92 14.87 -7.72
C HIS A 464 -9.32 15.03 -6.26
N ILE A 465 -10.17 16.02 -5.98
CA ILE A 465 -10.55 16.39 -4.61
C ILE A 465 -11.99 15.94 -4.38
N GLN A 466 -12.20 15.04 -3.43
CA GLN A 466 -13.53 14.54 -3.09
C GLN A 466 -13.61 14.11 -1.63
N TRP A 467 -14.82 14.06 -1.08
CA TRP A 467 -15.03 13.47 0.24
C TRP A 467 -16.50 13.12 0.45
N THR A 468 -16.72 12.29 1.45
CA THR A 468 -18.05 12.08 2.04
C THR A 468 -18.07 12.62 3.46
N GLY A 469 -19.23 13.12 3.86
CA GLY A 469 -19.60 13.36 5.24
C GLY A 469 -20.68 12.39 5.69
N SER A 470 -21.37 12.72 6.77
CA SER A 470 -22.47 11.95 7.34
C SER A 470 -23.49 12.87 8.03
N ASN A 471 -24.68 12.32 8.29
CA ASN A 471 -25.77 12.95 9.04
C ASN A 471 -26.17 12.13 10.28
N THR A 472 -25.37 11.11 10.61
CA THR A 472 -25.72 10.06 11.57
C THR A 472 -24.62 9.89 12.62
N ASN A 473 -23.78 10.89 12.84
CA ASN A 473 -22.84 10.87 13.96
C ASN A 473 -23.60 11.01 15.30
N PRO A 474 -23.04 10.54 16.43
CA PRO A 474 -23.63 10.78 17.75
C PRO A 474 -23.83 12.27 18.02
N ASN A 475 -25.02 12.68 18.47
CA ASN A 475 -25.34 14.09 18.73
C ASN A 475 -24.48 14.73 19.85
N ASN A 476 -23.90 13.90 20.72
CA ASN A 476 -23.00 14.35 21.79
C ASN A 476 -21.52 14.29 21.41
N ASN A 477 -21.21 14.04 20.13
CA ASN A 477 -19.86 14.20 19.63
C ASN A 477 -19.62 15.68 19.32
N ASP A 478 -18.48 16.13 19.82
CA ASP A 478 -18.01 17.49 19.64
C ASP A 478 -17.80 17.80 18.15
N GLY A 479 -18.09 19.03 17.75
CA GLY A 479 -17.90 19.55 16.41
C GLY A 479 -18.64 20.86 16.24
N GLN A 480 -18.43 21.54 15.12
CA GLN A 480 -19.18 22.76 14.79
C GLN A 480 -20.50 22.43 14.06
N GLY A 481 -21.41 23.41 13.95
CA GLY A 481 -22.80 23.38 13.44
C GLY A 481 -23.65 22.17 13.77
N LEU A 482 -24.60 21.83 12.89
CA LEU A 482 -25.70 20.91 13.20
C LEU A 482 -25.20 19.61 13.85
N ALA A 483 -25.74 19.32 15.04
CA ALA A 483 -25.35 18.16 15.83
C ALA A 483 -25.60 16.86 15.05
N GLY A 484 -24.59 15.97 15.05
CA GLY A 484 -24.64 14.71 14.32
C GLY A 484 -24.37 14.81 12.82
N SER A 485 -24.26 16.02 12.26
CA SER A 485 -23.81 16.23 10.87
C SER A 485 -22.32 16.54 10.81
N ASP A 486 -21.75 16.23 9.65
CA ASP A 486 -20.39 16.60 9.31
C ASP A 486 -20.26 16.95 7.83
N ARG A 487 -19.52 18.02 7.61
CA ARG A 487 -19.23 18.60 6.30
C ARG A 487 -17.77 19.01 6.29
N ASN A 488 -17.21 19.12 5.09
CA ASN A 488 -15.82 19.48 4.89
C ASN A 488 -15.75 20.49 3.75
N ASN A 489 -14.72 21.31 3.78
CA ASN A 489 -14.39 22.30 2.77
C ASN A 489 -12.88 22.55 2.79
N ILE A 490 -12.39 23.32 1.83
CA ILE A 490 -10.98 23.73 1.76
C ILE A 490 -10.94 25.24 1.65
N VAL A 491 -10.28 25.88 2.62
CA VAL A 491 -9.87 27.29 2.56
C VAL A 491 -8.37 27.40 2.80
N LEU A 492 -7.71 28.32 2.10
CA LEU A 492 -6.28 28.57 2.27
C LEU A 492 -5.99 29.27 3.60
N LEU A 493 -4.97 28.81 4.31
CA LEU A 493 -4.49 29.41 5.55
C LEU A 493 -3.60 30.63 5.25
N ASP A 494 -3.74 31.71 6.04
CA ASP A 494 -2.85 32.88 5.92
C ASP A 494 -1.39 32.53 6.25
N LYS A 495 -0.49 33.35 5.71
CA LYS A 495 0.96 33.13 5.66
C LYS A 495 1.51 32.66 7.01
N GLN A 496 2.47 31.72 6.92
CA GLN A 496 3.23 31.28 8.07
C GLN A 496 3.92 32.48 8.75
N ILE A 497 3.79 32.56 10.08
CA ILE A 497 4.49 33.59 10.88
C ILE A 497 5.92 33.15 11.19
N TYR A 498 6.14 31.84 11.29
CA TYR A 498 7.43 31.23 11.59
C TYR A 498 7.95 30.53 10.34
N LYS A 499 9.25 30.67 10.06
CA LYS A 499 9.92 29.85 9.04
C LYS A 499 9.76 28.37 9.40
N GLU A 500 9.48 27.53 8.42
CA GLU A 500 9.43 26.09 8.58
C GLU A 500 10.70 25.57 9.26
N GLY A 501 10.56 24.56 10.12
CA GLY A 501 11.70 23.80 10.59
C GLY A 501 12.47 23.25 9.39
N ASN A 502 13.79 23.26 9.42
CA ASN A 502 14.63 22.81 8.30
C ASN A 502 14.61 21.28 8.08
N GLY A 503 13.64 20.54 8.65
CA GLY A 503 13.46 19.10 8.50
C GLY A 503 14.61 18.21 8.98
N LYS A 504 15.78 18.78 9.30
CA LYS A 504 16.96 18.08 9.79
C LYS A 504 17.03 18.20 11.30
N THR A 505 16.38 17.29 12.02
CA THR A 505 16.88 16.78 13.29
C THR A 505 16.23 15.43 13.58
N ASP A 506 17.05 14.38 13.56
CA ASP A 506 16.86 13.26 14.46
C ASP A 506 16.67 13.83 15.86
N TYR A 507 15.55 13.46 16.50
CA TYR A 507 15.20 13.62 17.90
C TYR A 507 16.02 14.63 18.73
N HIS A 508 15.32 15.68 19.18
CA HIS A 508 15.71 16.72 20.16
C HIS A 508 16.35 18.00 19.60
N GLY A 509 15.49 18.97 19.26
CA GLY A 509 15.82 20.39 19.20
C GLY A 509 15.81 21.00 17.80
N GLY A 510 14.61 21.33 17.29
CA GLY A 510 14.45 22.04 16.02
C GLY A 510 13.15 22.86 16.03
N LYS A 511 13.13 23.99 15.31
CA LYS A 511 11.93 24.83 15.15
C LYS A 511 10.79 23.97 14.59
N PHE A 512 9.69 23.85 15.31
CA PHE A 512 8.50 23.17 14.80
C PHE A 512 7.82 24.06 13.76
N GLY A 513 7.56 23.52 12.56
CA GLY A 513 6.79 24.22 11.52
C GLY A 513 5.35 24.48 11.97
N HIS A 514 4.69 25.47 11.36
CA HIS A 514 3.29 25.82 11.61
C HIS A 514 2.53 25.82 10.28
N PHE A 515 1.35 25.20 10.22
CA PHE A 515 0.53 25.15 9.00
C PHE A 515 0.02 26.52 8.52
N GLY A 516 0.17 27.59 9.30
CA GLY A 516 -0.36 28.92 8.96
C GLY A 516 -1.43 29.36 9.94
N ARG A 517 -1.82 30.64 9.88
CA ARG A 517 -2.78 31.20 10.85
C ARG A 517 -4.17 30.60 10.63
N ASN A 518 -4.93 30.40 11.71
CA ASN A 518 -6.33 29.95 11.64
C ASN A 518 -7.27 30.95 10.95
N TYR A 519 -6.82 32.17 10.70
CA TYR A 519 -7.53 33.09 9.80
C TYR A 519 -7.17 32.74 8.36
N PRO A 520 -8.17 32.51 7.49
CA PRO A 520 -7.92 32.19 6.09
C PRO A 520 -7.33 33.40 5.36
N MET A 521 -6.64 33.12 4.25
CA MET A 521 -6.23 34.18 3.31
C MET A 521 -7.46 34.89 2.76
N ASP A 522 -7.31 36.17 2.43
CA ASP A 522 -8.28 36.87 1.60
C ASP A 522 -8.39 36.16 0.24
N GLY A 523 -9.60 35.64 -0.05
CA GLY A 523 -9.87 34.86 -1.25
C GLY A 523 -9.53 35.61 -2.54
N ALA A 524 -9.70 36.94 -2.56
CA ALA A 524 -9.37 37.77 -3.72
C ALA A 524 -7.86 37.84 -4.02
N ASN A 525 -7.04 37.63 -2.98
CA ASN A 525 -5.58 37.71 -3.04
C ASN A 525 -4.91 36.33 -2.94
N SER A 526 -5.69 35.25 -2.95
CA SER A 526 -5.21 33.89 -2.80
C SER A 526 -5.18 33.16 -4.14
N THR A 527 -4.13 32.39 -4.38
CA THR A 527 -4.08 31.44 -5.50
C THR A 527 -3.88 30.04 -4.92
N PHE A 528 -4.72 29.08 -5.33
CA PHE A 528 -4.61 27.70 -4.88
C PHE A 528 -4.30 26.80 -6.07
N LEU A 529 -3.11 26.19 -6.13
CA LEU A 529 -2.67 25.26 -7.19
C LEU A 529 -2.76 25.78 -8.64
N GLY A 530 -3.03 27.09 -8.83
CA GLY A 530 -3.40 27.67 -10.11
C GLY A 530 -4.81 27.30 -10.61
N LEU A 531 -5.71 26.95 -9.69
CA LEU A 531 -7.14 26.73 -9.96
C LEU A 531 -7.86 28.05 -10.29
N SER A 532 -9.00 27.94 -10.96
CA SER A 532 -9.86 29.08 -11.22
C SER A 532 -10.48 29.63 -9.93
N ALA A 533 -10.83 30.92 -9.93
CA ALA A 533 -11.56 31.52 -8.80
C ALA A 533 -12.85 30.74 -8.49
N GLN A 534 -13.55 30.25 -9.52
CA GLN A 534 -14.75 29.44 -9.34
C GLN A 534 -14.46 28.11 -8.62
N ASP A 535 -13.40 27.40 -8.99
CA ASP A 535 -13.02 26.16 -8.29
C ASP A 535 -12.67 26.44 -6.82
N THR A 536 -11.98 27.55 -6.53
CA THR A 536 -11.67 27.93 -5.14
C THR A 536 -12.92 28.30 -4.33
N ILE A 537 -13.90 28.95 -4.96
CA ILE A 537 -15.22 29.22 -4.36
C ILE A 537 -15.96 27.91 -4.11
N THR A 538 -15.98 27.00 -5.08
CA THR A 538 -16.61 25.68 -4.95
C THR A 538 -16.00 24.87 -3.81
N LEU A 539 -14.67 24.91 -3.64
CA LEU A 539 -13.96 24.27 -2.53
C LEU A 539 -14.25 24.92 -1.16
N ALA A 540 -14.35 26.24 -1.11
CA ALA A 540 -14.59 26.99 0.14
C ALA A 540 -16.02 26.80 0.66
N TYR A 541 -17.01 26.78 -0.24
CA TYR A 541 -18.44 26.73 0.11
C TYR A 541 -19.09 25.36 -0.12
N ALA A 542 -18.36 24.36 -0.61
CA ALA A 542 -18.90 23.05 -0.98
C ALA A 542 -20.10 23.15 -1.97
N ASP A 543 -19.95 23.98 -3.00
CA ASP A 543 -20.95 24.32 -4.03
C ASP A 543 -21.34 23.09 -4.90
N PRO A 544 -22.59 22.93 -5.41
CA PRO A 544 -23.68 23.90 -5.52
C PRO A 544 -24.39 24.33 -4.22
N GLY A 545 -24.06 23.74 -3.05
CA GLY A 545 -24.72 24.09 -1.79
C GLY A 545 -26.26 24.10 -1.89
N GLN A 546 -26.92 24.93 -1.07
CA GLN A 546 -28.35 25.20 -1.18
C GLN A 546 -28.60 26.51 -1.94
N PHE A 547 -29.59 26.51 -2.84
CA PHE A 547 -30.05 27.75 -3.50
C PHE A 547 -30.79 28.64 -2.50
N ARG A 548 -30.08 29.62 -1.91
CA ARG A 548 -30.48 30.43 -0.74
C ARG A 548 -30.54 29.57 0.54
N GLY A 549 -30.44 30.18 1.71
CA GLY A 549 -30.41 29.44 2.99
C GLY A 549 -29.30 29.94 3.89
N GLU A 550 -29.04 29.21 4.99
CA GLU A 550 -27.93 29.53 5.88
C GLU A 550 -26.78 28.54 5.68
N VAL A 551 -25.66 29.04 5.21
CA VAL A 551 -24.47 28.25 4.84
C VAL A 551 -23.24 28.65 5.64
N SER A 552 -23.37 29.52 6.66
CA SER A 552 -22.25 29.97 7.50
C SER A 552 -21.45 28.82 8.12
N GLU A 553 -22.12 27.71 8.42
CA GLU A 553 -21.48 26.49 8.93
C GLU A 553 -21.54 25.30 7.95
N LEU A 554 -22.01 25.52 6.72
CA LEU A 554 -22.20 24.48 5.67
C LEU A 554 -23.25 23.41 6.02
N ASP A 555 -24.15 23.64 6.98
CA ASP A 555 -25.12 22.61 7.41
C ASP A 555 -26.04 22.13 6.28
N ASP A 556 -26.35 23.01 5.32
CA ASP A 556 -27.18 22.72 4.16
C ASP A 556 -26.42 22.04 2.99
N ALA A 557 -25.09 21.88 3.09
CA ALA A 557 -24.32 21.17 2.06
C ALA A 557 -24.69 19.67 2.00
N GLY A 558 -24.47 19.02 0.86
CA GLY A 558 -24.57 17.56 0.75
C GLY A 558 -23.47 16.84 1.54
N THR A 559 -23.68 15.55 1.85
CA THR A 559 -22.61 14.73 2.45
C THR A 559 -21.51 14.45 1.44
N TYR A 560 -21.82 14.31 0.15
CA TYR A 560 -20.84 14.03 -0.89
C TYR A 560 -20.42 15.31 -1.62
N PHE A 561 -19.10 15.47 -1.81
CA PHE A 561 -18.50 16.53 -2.61
C PHE A 561 -17.50 15.93 -3.61
N ASN A 562 -17.45 16.52 -4.81
CA ASN A 562 -16.52 16.13 -5.86
C ASN A 562 -16.13 17.35 -6.70
N LEU A 563 -14.83 17.65 -6.71
CA LEU A 563 -14.19 18.47 -7.72
C LEU A 563 -13.45 17.55 -8.70
N PRO A 564 -13.94 17.40 -9.95
CA PRO A 564 -13.29 16.56 -10.95
C PRO A 564 -11.83 16.95 -11.19
N PRO A 565 -10.98 16.08 -11.75
CA PRO A 565 -9.54 16.29 -11.84
C PRO A 565 -9.18 17.68 -12.38
N ARG A 566 -8.37 18.43 -11.63
CA ARG A 566 -7.88 19.75 -12.01
C ARG A 566 -6.36 19.73 -12.17
N LYS A 567 -5.88 20.28 -13.28
CA LYS A 567 -4.45 20.42 -13.54
C LYS A 567 -3.85 21.43 -12.58
N VAL A 568 -2.76 21.05 -11.93
CA VAL A 568 -1.97 21.94 -11.08
C VAL A 568 -1.01 22.72 -11.97
N THR A 569 -1.13 24.06 -11.97
CA THR A 569 -0.36 24.93 -12.88
C THR A 569 0.62 25.84 -12.15
N GLN A 570 0.52 25.95 -10.82
CA GLN A 570 1.36 26.82 -10.02
C GLN A 570 2.14 26.00 -8.97
N ALA A 571 3.45 26.20 -8.95
CA ALA A 571 4.33 25.62 -7.93
C ALA A 571 4.25 26.41 -6.62
N GLY A 572 4.49 25.74 -5.50
CA GLY A 572 4.44 26.35 -4.17
C GLY A 572 3.96 25.39 -3.10
N THR A 573 3.96 25.85 -1.85
CA THR A 573 3.41 25.11 -0.71
C THR A 573 2.12 25.77 -0.25
N TYR A 574 1.02 25.07 -0.44
CA TYR A 574 -0.33 25.54 -0.13
C TYR A 574 -0.81 24.87 1.14
N HIS A 575 -1.01 25.66 2.19
CA HIS A 575 -1.58 25.16 3.43
C HIS A 575 -3.06 25.52 3.47
N TYR A 576 -3.88 24.58 3.94
CA TYR A 576 -5.32 24.74 3.94
C TYR A 576 -5.93 24.06 5.16
N MET A 577 -7.17 24.46 5.46
CA MET A 577 -7.98 23.88 6.51
C MET A 577 -9.41 23.67 6.05
N SER A 578 -10.15 22.85 6.77
CA SER A 578 -11.61 22.94 6.75
C SER A 578 -12.07 23.93 7.82
N THR A 579 -12.88 24.91 7.44
CA THR A 579 -13.51 25.82 8.42
C THR A 579 -14.48 25.08 9.33
N ARG A 580 -15.05 23.97 8.86
CA ARG A 580 -16.03 23.20 9.62
C ARG A 580 -15.43 22.31 10.71
N ASN A 581 -14.23 21.78 10.51
CA ASN A 581 -13.59 20.87 11.47
C ASN A 581 -12.29 21.44 12.04
N ASN A 582 -12.33 22.72 12.45
CA ASN A 582 -11.20 23.42 13.07
C ASN A 582 -11.54 24.01 14.46
N ASN A 583 -12.46 23.37 15.19
CA ASN A 583 -12.94 23.86 16.48
C ASN A 583 -12.02 23.36 17.61
N PHE A 584 -11.43 24.26 18.40
CA PHE A 584 -10.56 24.05 19.59
C PHE A 584 -9.03 24.05 19.44
N SER A 585 -8.40 24.45 18.32
CA SER A 585 -6.92 24.57 18.16
C SER A 585 -6.07 23.31 18.42
N ASN A 586 -6.65 22.27 19.00
CA ASN A 586 -6.14 20.89 19.10
C ASN A 586 -6.93 19.93 18.20
N ARG A 587 -7.86 20.46 17.39
CA ARG A 587 -8.60 19.75 16.33
C ARG A 587 -8.54 20.59 15.08
N ASP A 588 -7.51 20.34 14.32
CA ASP A 588 -7.20 21.14 13.16
C ASP A 588 -7.20 20.20 11.96
N GLN A 589 -8.36 20.07 11.28
CA GLN A 589 -8.39 19.43 9.95
C GLN A 589 -7.62 20.35 9.00
N LYS A 590 -6.32 20.09 8.90
CA LYS A 590 -5.36 20.87 8.13
C LYS A 590 -4.54 19.95 7.25
N GLY A 591 -4.27 20.44 6.05
CA GLY A 591 -3.43 19.76 5.10
C GLY A 591 -2.48 20.73 4.43
N ARG A 592 -1.52 20.17 3.70
CA ARG A 592 -0.73 20.94 2.75
C ARG A 592 -0.57 20.19 1.44
N VAL A 593 -0.51 20.96 0.35
CA VAL A 593 -0.05 20.47 -0.95
C VAL A 593 1.28 21.14 -1.25
N ILE A 594 2.29 20.34 -1.57
CA ILE A 594 3.60 20.82 -2.03
C ILE A 594 3.68 20.53 -3.52
N VAL A 595 3.75 21.59 -4.32
CA VAL A 595 3.88 21.51 -5.77
C VAL A 595 5.29 21.91 -6.16
N GLY A 596 6.08 20.95 -6.62
CA GLY A 596 7.40 21.17 -7.20
C GLY A 596 7.32 21.60 -8.66
N VAL A 597 8.33 22.34 -9.13
CA VAL A 597 8.49 22.65 -10.57
C VAL A 597 9.00 21.45 -11.37
N ASN A 598 9.68 20.53 -10.69
CA ASN A 598 10.34 19.36 -11.27
C ASN A 598 9.39 18.17 -11.37
N GLN A 599 9.56 17.38 -12.43
CA GLN A 599 8.91 16.08 -12.53
C GLN A 599 9.61 15.10 -11.60
N TYR A 600 8.85 14.23 -10.95
CA TYR A 600 9.42 13.21 -10.10
C TYR A 600 8.60 11.91 -10.10
N ALA A 601 9.27 10.84 -9.72
CA ALA A 601 8.68 9.52 -9.53
C ALA A 601 9.18 8.96 -8.19
N THR A 602 8.34 8.18 -7.52
CA THR A 602 8.66 7.58 -6.22
C THR A 602 8.26 6.12 -6.20
N ALA A 603 9.06 5.27 -5.57
CA ALA A 603 8.65 3.91 -5.23
C ALA A 603 9.22 3.48 -3.87
N SER A 604 8.56 2.53 -3.24
CA SER A 604 9.11 1.85 -2.06
C SER A 604 9.75 0.55 -2.51
N ILE A 605 11.08 0.49 -2.52
CA ILE A 605 11.87 -0.66 -2.99
C ILE A 605 12.63 -1.24 -1.81
N GLY A 606 12.59 -2.56 -1.66
CA GLY A 606 13.39 -3.27 -0.65
C GLY A 606 14.15 -4.43 -1.26
N TRP A 607 14.35 -5.50 -0.50
CA TRP A 607 15.17 -6.66 -0.87
C TRP A 607 14.66 -7.38 -2.12
N MET A 608 13.36 -7.34 -2.41
CA MET A 608 12.82 -7.93 -3.64
C MET A 608 13.27 -7.24 -4.92
N GLY A 609 13.94 -6.08 -4.82
CA GLY A 609 14.28 -5.24 -5.96
C GLY A 609 13.04 -4.56 -6.54
N GLY A 610 13.21 -3.90 -7.67
CA GLY A 610 12.16 -3.13 -8.33
C GLY A 610 12.73 -2.03 -9.21
N ASN A 611 11.84 -1.21 -9.77
CA ASN A 611 12.23 -0.07 -10.58
C ASN A 611 11.48 1.21 -10.21
N VAL A 612 12.11 2.35 -10.51
CA VAL A 612 11.47 3.66 -10.54
C VAL A 612 11.72 4.25 -11.91
N THR A 613 10.66 4.55 -12.65
CA THR A 613 10.74 5.17 -13.98
C THR A 613 10.13 6.56 -13.93
N LEU A 614 10.86 7.55 -14.44
CA LEU A 614 10.46 8.94 -14.50
C LEU A 614 10.06 9.34 -15.93
N GLY A 615 8.85 9.88 -16.09
CA GLY A 615 8.29 10.31 -17.37
C GLY A 615 8.20 9.15 -18.37
N ASP A 616 8.37 9.45 -19.65
CA ASP A 616 8.41 8.45 -20.74
C ASP A 616 9.77 7.73 -20.82
N GLY A 617 10.38 7.43 -19.67
CA GLY A 617 11.69 6.77 -19.59
C GLY A 617 12.88 7.73 -19.61
N PHE A 618 12.70 8.99 -19.24
CA PHE A 618 13.79 9.98 -19.13
C PHE A 618 14.88 9.54 -18.16
N ALA A 619 14.46 8.86 -17.08
CA ALA A 619 15.37 8.21 -16.16
C ALA A 619 14.75 6.95 -15.58
N ASN A 620 15.57 5.94 -15.35
CA ASN A 620 15.19 4.69 -14.70
C ASN A 620 16.18 4.38 -13.59
N LEU A 621 15.68 3.98 -12.44
CA LEU A 621 16.46 3.35 -11.40
C LEU A 621 16.01 1.91 -11.27
N ILE A 622 16.94 0.97 -11.47
CA ILE A 622 16.70 -0.47 -11.50
C ILE A 622 17.49 -1.11 -10.36
N VAL A 623 16.78 -1.75 -9.44
CA VAL A 623 17.34 -2.42 -8.28
C VAL A 623 17.12 -3.91 -8.42
N ASP A 624 18.21 -4.66 -8.51
CA ASP A 624 18.14 -6.12 -8.52
C ASP A 624 17.81 -6.65 -7.11
N GLN A 625 17.17 -7.82 -7.06
CA GLN A 625 16.86 -8.50 -5.82
C GLN A 625 18.14 -8.72 -4.98
N GLY A 626 18.07 -8.42 -3.69
CA GLY A 626 19.19 -8.50 -2.76
C GLY A 626 20.05 -7.25 -2.67
N THR A 627 19.89 -6.27 -3.58
CA THR A 627 20.69 -5.04 -3.56
C THR A 627 20.41 -4.18 -2.32
N PHE A 628 19.14 -4.05 -1.92
CA PHE A 628 18.76 -3.35 -0.69
C PHE A 628 18.56 -4.34 0.46
N ASP A 629 19.01 -3.94 1.65
CA ASP A 629 18.92 -4.70 2.90
C ASP A 629 17.57 -4.55 3.62
N GLY A 630 16.78 -3.58 3.20
CA GLY A 630 15.46 -3.29 3.72
C GLY A 630 14.76 -2.22 2.89
N LEU A 631 13.54 -1.88 3.28
CA LEU A 631 12.69 -0.95 2.54
C LEU A 631 13.29 0.46 2.49
N LYS A 632 13.44 1.01 1.27
CA LYS A 632 13.81 2.40 1.01
C LYS A 632 12.69 3.08 0.23
N LYS A 633 12.36 4.31 0.60
CA LYS A 633 11.48 5.19 -0.19
C LYS A 633 12.35 5.96 -1.18
N VAL A 634 12.43 5.45 -2.40
CA VAL A 634 13.27 6.00 -3.47
C VAL A 634 12.50 7.08 -4.22
N ARG A 635 13.16 8.20 -4.51
CA ARG A 635 12.63 9.27 -5.37
C ARG A 635 13.64 9.60 -6.46
N LEU A 636 13.14 9.68 -7.69
CA LEU A 636 13.82 10.22 -8.86
C LEU A 636 13.19 11.55 -9.22
N GLU A 637 13.99 12.58 -9.38
CA GLU A 637 13.53 13.92 -9.74
C GLU A 637 14.36 14.47 -10.89
N LYS A 638 13.70 15.07 -11.88
CA LYS A 638 14.31 15.70 -13.04
C LYS A 638 14.23 17.21 -12.89
N MET A 639 15.38 17.87 -12.95
CA MET A 639 15.56 19.31 -12.96
C MET A 639 16.11 19.72 -14.31
N ASP A 640 15.40 20.56 -15.03
CA ASP A 640 15.93 21.14 -16.26
C ASP A 640 17.22 21.94 -15.96
N THR A 641 18.10 22.09 -16.95
CA THR A 641 19.44 22.71 -16.77
C THR A 641 19.41 24.03 -15.99
N SER A 642 18.44 24.91 -16.27
CA SER A 642 18.29 26.18 -15.55
C SER A 642 17.95 26.01 -14.06
N GLU A 643 17.15 25.02 -13.68
CA GLU A 643 16.84 24.75 -12.27
C GLU A 643 18.03 24.07 -11.57
N GLY A 644 18.76 23.20 -12.27
CA GLY A 644 20.01 22.62 -11.77
C GLY A 644 21.09 23.68 -11.51
N GLU A 645 21.26 24.65 -12.41
CA GLU A 645 22.16 25.78 -12.21
C GLU A 645 21.75 26.64 -11.01
N LYS A 646 20.45 26.95 -10.85
CA LYS A 646 19.94 27.68 -9.67
C LYS A 646 20.22 26.92 -8.38
N MET A 647 20.03 25.60 -8.38
CA MET A 647 20.33 24.75 -7.24
C MET A 647 21.82 24.82 -6.87
N MET A 648 22.72 24.71 -7.85
CA MET A 648 24.16 24.84 -7.62
C MET A 648 24.55 26.25 -7.12
N GLN A 649 24.03 27.30 -7.75
CA GLN A 649 24.27 28.69 -7.34
C GLN A 649 23.80 28.95 -5.90
N ALA A 650 22.61 28.45 -5.54
CA ALA A 650 22.07 28.59 -4.19
C ALA A 650 22.91 27.86 -3.13
N ALA A 651 23.58 26.76 -3.52
CA ALA A 651 24.51 26.03 -2.67
C ALA A 651 25.92 26.65 -2.65
N GLY A 652 26.20 27.67 -3.46
CA GLY A 652 27.54 28.22 -3.65
C GLY A 652 28.51 27.23 -4.30
N ARG A 653 28.00 26.38 -5.21
CA ARG A 653 28.74 25.32 -5.91
C ARG A 653 28.70 25.55 -7.42
N SER A 654 29.65 24.97 -8.13
CA SER A 654 29.69 24.92 -9.59
C SER A 654 30.17 23.55 -10.07
N LEU A 655 29.87 23.23 -11.33
CA LEU A 655 30.47 22.14 -12.09
C LEU A 655 31.20 22.79 -13.26
N ASP A 656 32.53 22.77 -13.21
CA ASP A 656 33.37 23.50 -14.17
C ASP A 656 33.80 22.60 -15.34
N GLU A 657 33.50 21.30 -15.27
CA GLU A 657 33.83 20.30 -16.27
C GLU A 657 32.86 20.28 -17.46
N GLY A 658 33.44 20.15 -18.66
CA GLY A 658 32.72 20.10 -19.93
C GLY A 658 32.22 21.47 -20.43
N ASP A 659 31.88 21.53 -21.72
CA ASP A 659 31.56 22.78 -22.42
C ASP A 659 30.07 23.13 -22.32
N ASP A 660 29.19 22.14 -22.44
CA ASP A 660 27.73 22.32 -22.44
C ASP A 660 27.01 21.13 -21.78
N TYR A 661 25.75 21.33 -21.38
CA TYR A 661 24.91 20.27 -20.83
C TYR A 661 24.46 19.29 -21.92
N ALA A 662 24.77 18.01 -21.69
CA ALA A 662 24.30 16.90 -22.52
C ALA A 662 23.08 16.19 -21.91
N SER A 663 22.61 16.63 -20.74
CA SER A 663 21.35 16.18 -20.15
C SER A 663 20.80 17.24 -19.19
N ASP A 664 19.55 17.05 -18.78
CA ASP A 664 19.02 17.67 -17.57
C ASP A 664 19.69 17.06 -16.32
N PHE A 665 19.48 17.68 -15.15
CA PHE A 665 19.94 17.17 -13.87
C PHE A 665 18.95 16.15 -13.31
N PHE A 666 19.46 15.07 -12.74
CA PHE A 666 18.63 14.06 -12.09
C PHE A 666 19.06 13.88 -10.64
N LEU A 667 18.12 14.00 -9.72
CA LEU A 667 18.33 13.77 -8.30
C LEU A 667 17.73 12.42 -7.89
N VAL A 668 18.57 11.55 -7.33
CA VAL A 668 18.21 10.25 -6.77
C VAL A 668 18.28 10.35 -5.25
N THR A 669 17.16 10.15 -4.54
CA THR A 669 17.12 10.18 -3.07
C THR A 669 16.53 8.91 -2.47
N PRO A 670 16.95 8.52 -1.24
CA PRO A 670 18.04 9.12 -0.45
C PRO A 670 19.43 8.88 -1.08
N GLU A 671 20.45 9.64 -0.68
CA GLU A 671 21.83 9.39 -1.11
C GLU A 671 22.33 7.99 -0.70
N ASN A 672 22.03 7.56 0.53
CA ASN A 672 22.49 6.30 1.10
C ASN A 672 21.50 5.17 0.84
N LEU A 673 21.42 4.71 -0.41
CA LEU A 673 20.54 3.61 -0.82
C LEU A 673 21.08 2.23 -0.43
N VAL A 674 22.38 2.00 -0.63
CA VAL A 674 23.06 0.74 -0.29
C VAL A 674 23.94 0.96 0.96
N GLN A 675 23.72 0.18 2.02
CA GLN A 675 24.56 0.23 3.22
C GLN A 675 25.84 -0.58 3.01
N SER A 676 27.00 0.00 3.35
CA SER A 676 28.33 -0.59 3.15
C SER A 676 28.70 -1.69 4.19
N GLN A 677 27.73 -2.42 4.75
CA GLN A 677 27.92 -3.26 5.94
C GLN A 677 28.04 -4.76 5.65
N SER A 678 28.16 -5.19 4.40
CA SER A 678 28.54 -6.57 4.09
C SER A 678 29.81 -6.58 3.25
N ASP A 679 30.70 -7.53 3.51
CA ASP A 679 31.93 -7.81 2.77
C ASP A 679 31.72 -8.06 1.25
N GLU A 680 30.49 -7.93 0.74
CA GLU A 680 30.14 -7.91 -0.67
C GLU A 680 30.31 -6.49 -1.24
N SER A 681 31.53 -6.16 -1.63
CA SER A 681 31.89 -4.94 -2.38
C SER A 681 31.24 -4.84 -3.78
N SER A 682 30.12 -5.54 -4.04
CA SER A 682 29.48 -5.71 -5.36
C SER A 682 28.03 -5.23 -5.45
N ASN A 683 27.32 -4.99 -4.34
CA ASN A 683 25.91 -4.60 -4.41
C ASN A 683 25.80 -3.16 -4.95
N SER A 684 25.15 -3.01 -6.10
CA SER A 684 24.95 -1.75 -6.81
C SER A 684 23.60 -1.79 -7.53
N PHE A 685 23.01 -0.63 -7.74
CA PHE A 685 21.83 -0.48 -8.57
C PHE A 685 22.21 0.22 -9.89
N THR A 686 21.36 0.05 -10.89
CA THR A 686 21.56 0.70 -12.19
C THR A 686 20.73 1.96 -12.26
N PHE A 687 21.37 3.09 -12.55
CA PHE A 687 20.71 4.34 -12.88
C PHE A 687 20.90 4.63 -14.37
N GLU A 688 19.80 4.76 -15.10
CA GLU A 688 19.78 5.14 -16.50
C GLU A 688 19.22 6.55 -16.61
N MET A 689 19.85 7.40 -17.41
CA MET A 689 19.39 8.75 -17.66
C MET A 689 19.53 9.11 -19.14
N GLN A 690 18.57 9.87 -19.65
CA GLN A 690 18.60 10.37 -21.01
C GLN A 690 19.75 11.37 -21.19
N VAL A 691 20.47 11.23 -22.31
CA VAL A 691 21.55 12.12 -22.72
C VAL A 691 21.41 12.47 -24.21
N SER A 692 21.99 13.60 -24.62
CA SER A 692 22.06 14.00 -26.02
C SER A 692 23.02 13.12 -26.82
N ASP A 693 22.77 12.99 -28.13
CA ASP A 693 23.62 12.26 -29.09
C ASP A 693 24.93 13.00 -29.45
N SER A 694 25.40 13.90 -28.60
CA SER A 694 26.63 14.67 -28.81
C SER A 694 27.87 13.78 -28.67
N ASP A 695 28.93 14.07 -29.44
CA ASP A 695 30.23 13.43 -29.24
C ASP A 695 30.88 13.88 -27.93
N GLY A 696 31.55 12.97 -27.23
CA GLY A 696 32.33 13.29 -26.02
C GLY A 696 31.49 13.58 -24.78
N VAL A 697 30.33 12.91 -24.63
CA VAL A 697 29.51 13.01 -23.42
C VAL A 697 30.17 12.26 -22.27
N GLU A 698 30.21 12.89 -21.11
CA GLU A 698 30.61 12.28 -19.84
C GLU A 698 29.54 12.59 -18.79
N VAL A 699 29.31 11.64 -17.87
CA VAL A 699 28.38 11.83 -16.74
C VAL A 699 29.14 12.22 -15.49
N TYR A 700 28.60 13.19 -14.76
CA TYR A 700 29.12 13.67 -13.48
C TYR A 700 28.09 13.40 -12.38
N HIS A 701 28.59 13.00 -11.22
CA HIS A 701 27.82 12.69 -10.01
C HIS A 701 28.32 13.52 -8.83
N ALA A 702 27.39 14.01 -8.01
CA ALA A 702 27.66 14.64 -6.73
C ALA A 702 26.72 14.13 -5.63
N THR A 703 27.15 14.28 -4.38
CA THR A 703 26.33 14.11 -3.18
C THR A 703 25.17 15.12 -3.14
N GLU A 704 24.16 14.89 -2.30
CA GLU A 704 22.99 15.79 -2.21
C GLU A 704 23.36 17.24 -1.82
N ASP A 705 24.50 17.45 -1.17
CA ASP A 705 25.02 18.77 -0.80
C ASP A 705 25.88 19.44 -1.89
N LEU A 706 26.04 18.78 -3.05
CA LEU A 706 26.75 19.28 -4.23
C LEU A 706 28.22 19.65 -3.96
N THR A 707 28.82 19.09 -2.90
CA THR A 707 30.17 19.49 -2.46
C THR A 707 31.28 18.96 -3.34
N VAL A 708 31.13 17.73 -3.86
CA VAL A 708 32.16 17.04 -4.63
C VAL A 708 31.52 16.45 -5.88
N TRP A 709 31.91 16.98 -7.05
CA TRP A 709 31.60 16.39 -8.33
C TRP A 709 32.68 15.38 -8.71
N SER A 710 32.26 14.24 -9.27
CA SER A 710 33.15 13.21 -9.78
C SER A 710 32.59 12.62 -11.06
N ARG A 711 33.47 12.24 -11.99
CA ARG A 711 33.03 11.56 -13.21
C ARG A 711 32.49 10.18 -12.85
N ALA A 712 31.24 9.94 -13.20
CA ALA A 712 30.61 8.63 -13.05
C ALA A 712 31.09 7.69 -14.18
N ASP A 713 31.30 6.42 -13.85
CA ASP A 713 31.55 5.39 -14.85
C ASP A 713 30.23 5.03 -15.53
N ALA A 714 30.04 5.52 -16.76
CA ALA A 714 28.79 5.46 -17.50
C ALA A 714 28.99 4.83 -18.88
N ASP A 715 28.16 3.84 -19.20
CA ASP A 715 28.04 3.29 -20.55
C ASP A 715 27.02 4.14 -21.33
N ILE A 716 27.48 4.81 -22.39
CA ILE A 716 26.68 5.80 -23.13
C ILE A 716 26.39 5.25 -24.53
N GLY A 717 25.11 5.12 -24.86
CA GLY A 717 24.65 4.67 -26.17
C GLY A 717 23.14 4.77 -26.35
N GLY A 718 22.71 5.00 -27.58
CA GLY A 718 21.28 5.05 -27.92
C GLY A 718 20.49 6.15 -27.18
N GLY A 719 21.11 7.32 -26.95
CA GLY A 719 20.49 8.44 -26.23
C GLY A 719 20.36 8.25 -24.70
N MET A 720 21.00 7.22 -24.14
CA MET A 720 20.96 6.92 -22.70
C MET A 720 22.38 6.74 -22.15
N ALA A 721 22.59 7.19 -20.93
CA ALA A 721 23.74 6.84 -20.11
C ALA A 721 23.31 5.87 -19.02
N ARG A 722 24.02 4.74 -18.89
CA ARG A 722 23.79 3.72 -17.87
C ARG A 722 24.93 3.71 -16.86
N ILE A 723 24.61 3.95 -15.60
CA ILE A 723 25.55 4.07 -14.49
C ILE A 723 25.26 2.96 -13.47
N LYS A 724 26.27 2.21 -13.06
CA LYS A 724 26.17 1.31 -11.89
C LYS A 724 26.72 2.02 -10.67
N THR A 725 25.89 2.23 -9.66
CA THR A 725 26.25 3.00 -8.46
C THR A 725 25.67 2.39 -7.19
N GLN A 726 26.26 2.76 -6.05
CA GLN A 726 25.81 2.37 -4.71
C GLN A 726 25.10 3.51 -3.98
N ARG A 727 25.20 4.73 -4.51
CA ARG A 727 24.70 5.95 -3.90
C ARG A 727 23.80 6.70 -4.85
N GLY A 728 22.76 7.31 -4.28
CA GLY A 728 22.00 8.37 -4.92
C GLY A 728 22.82 9.67 -4.97
N GLY A 729 22.14 10.80 -5.07
CA GLY A 729 22.73 12.12 -5.29
C GLY A 729 22.31 12.71 -6.62
N VAL A 730 23.06 13.70 -7.09
CA VAL A 730 22.76 14.46 -8.32
C VAL A 730 23.64 13.96 -9.46
N PHE A 731 23.02 13.69 -10.60
CA PHE A 731 23.65 13.25 -11.84
C PHE A 731 23.37 14.26 -12.95
N VAL A 732 24.38 14.55 -13.77
CA VAL A 732 24.24 15.38 -14.98
C VAL A 732 25.27 14.98 -16.02
N ALA A 733 24.91 14.99 -17.29
CA ALA A 733 25.83 14.74 -18.38
C ALA A 733 26.34 16.07 -18.97
N ARG A 734 27.63 16.12 -19.30
CA ARG A 734 28.30 17.25 -19.94
C ARG A 734 28.93 16.78 -21.24
N SER A 735 28.91 17.64 -22.25
CA SER A 735 29.59 17.41 -23.53
C SER A 735 30.99 18.02 -23.51
N HIS A 736 31.95 17.33 -24.12
CA HIS A 736 33.32 17.81 -24.29
C HIS A 736 33.63 17.93 -25.78
N SER A 737 33.79 19.16 -26.24
CA SER A 737 34.16 19.41 -27.62
C SER A 737 35.61 18.98 -27.86
N LYS A 738 35.85 18.18 -28.92
CA LYS A 738 37.20 17.77 -29.32
C LYS A 738 38.00 18.91 -29.96
N VAL A 739 37.69 20.17 -29.66
CA VAL A 739 38.25 21.37 -30.32
C VAL A 739 39.77 21.38 -30.23
N ALA A 740 40.37 20.98 -29.11
CA ALA A 740 41.83 20.89 -29.00
C ALA A 740 42.45 19.86 -29.96
N MET A 741 41.78 18.73 -30.18
CA MET A 741 42.23 17.70 -31.12
C MET A 741 42.03 18.15 -32.57
N ILE A 742 40.90 18.79 -32.87
CA ILE A 742 40.59 19.33 -34.20
C ILE A 742 41.57 20.46 -34.54
N VAL A 743 41.81 21.40 -33.63
CA VAL A 743 42.80 22.47 -33.80
C VAL A 743 44.20 21.89 -33.92
N GLY A 744 44.56 20.90 -33.10
CA GLY A 744 45.86 20.20 -33.20
C GLY A 744 46.08 19.53 -34.56
N VAL A 745 45.10 18.78 -35.06
CA VAL A 745 45.13 18.16 -36.39
C VAL A 745 45.17 19.23 -37.49
N THR A 746 44.37 20.29 -37.37
CA THR A 746 44.33 21.37 -38.37
C THR A 746 45.65 22.12 -38.43
N VAL A 747 46.24 22.47 -37.28
CA VAL A 747 47.56 23.11 -37.20
C VAL A 747 48.65 22.19 -37.73
N ALA A 748 48.62 20.89 -37.39
CA ALA A 748 49.56 19.92 -37.94
C ALA A 748 49.46 19.83 -39.48
N CYS A 749 48.25 19.77 -40.03
CA CYS A 749 48.01 19.79 -41.47
C CYS A 749 48.54 21.07 -42.13
N VAL A 750 48.29 22.25 -41.54
CA VAL A 750 48.78 23.53 -42.04
C VAL A 750 50.31 23.61 -42.00
N VAL A 751 50.95 23.13 -40.93
CA VAL A 751 52.41 23.08 -40.80
C VAL A 751 53.02 22.14 -41.83
N VAL A 752 52.43 20.97 -42.06
CA VAL A 752 52.88 20.02 -43.10
C VAL A 752 52.77 20.65 -44.49
N VAL A 753 51.64 21.30 -44.81
CA VAL A 753 51.46 21.99 -46.09
C VAL A 753 52.49 23.12 -46.24
N ALA A 754 52.71 23.93 -45.19
CA ALA A 754 53.70 25.00 -45.21
C ALA A 754 55.13 24.47 -45.42
N LEU A 755 55.51 23.36 -44.79
CA LEU A 755 56.81 22.69 -44.98
C LEU A 755 56.95 22.11 -46.39
N VAL A 756 55.90 21.51 -46.95
CA VAL A 756 55.90 21.02 -48.34
C VAL A 756 56.04 22.17 -49.33
N VAL A 757 55.32 23.29 -49.14
CA VAL A 757 55.41 24.48 -49.98
C VAL A 757 56.79 25.13 -49.85
N ALA A 758 57.31 25.31 -48.64
CA ALA A 758 58.64 25.87 -48.42
C ALA A 758 59.74 24.97 -49.01
N GLY A 759 59.62 23.65 -48.82
CA GLY A 759 60.50 22.64 -49.41
C GLY A 759 60.46 22.66 -50.94
N ALA A 760 59.26 22.75 -51.53
CA ALA A 760 59.08 22.89 -52.98
C ALA A 760 59.69 24.20 -53.49
N VAL A 761 59.45 25.34 -52.82
CA VAL A 761 60.04 26.64 -53.19
C VAL A 761 61.57 26.59 -53.11
N PHE A 762 62.14 25.99 -52.06
CA PHE A 762 63.58 25.84 -51.92
C PHE A 762 64.17 24.90 -52.99
N TYR A 763 63.51 23.77 -53.23
CA TYR A 763 63.90 22.80 -54.26
C TYR A 763 63.86 23.40 -55.67
N PHE A 764 62.80 24.14 -56.03
CA PHE A 764 62.65 24.78 -57.33
C PHE A 764 63.55 26.01 -57.49
N ARG A 765 63.90 26.72 -56.41
CA ARG A 765 64.94 27.77 -56.43
C ARG A 765 66.33 27.20 -56.74
N ARG A 766 66.67 26.02 -56.21
CA ARG A 766 67.94 25.32 -56.52
C ARG A 766 67.92 24.57 -57.85
N ASN A 767 66.74 24.26 -58.40
CA ASN A 767 66.58 23.52 -59.65
C ASN A 767 65.66 24.27 -60.65
N PRO A 768 66.07 25.44 -61.18
CA PRO A 768 65.21 26.26 -62.05
C PRO A 768 64.74 25.53 -63.32
N GLN A 769 65.55 24.61 -63.84
CA GLN A 769 65.23 23.80 -65.03
C GLN A 769 64.05 22.85 -64.79
N LYS A 770 63.88 22.33 -63.57
CA LYS A 770 62.74 21.46 -63.21
C LYS A 770 61.44 22.25 -63.01
N TRP A 771 61.52 23.50 -62.56
CA TRP A 771 60.36 24.40 -62.50
C TRP A 771 59.82 24.72 -63.90
N GLN A 772 60.70 24.93 -64.88
CA GLN A 772 60.32 25.08 -66.29
C GLN A 772 59.61 23.82 -66.84
N ALA A 773 60.08 22.62 -66.48
CA ALA A 773 59.40 21.38 -66.87
C ALA A 773 57.98 21.28 -66.30
N VAL A 774 57.78 21.63 -65.01
CA VAL A 774 56.44 21.67 -64.38
C VAL A 774 55.53 22.71 -65.05
N ARG A 775 56.05 23.91 -65.34
CA ARG A 775 55.30 24.98 -66.03
C ARG A 775 54.85 24.56 -67.44
N THR A 776 55.71 23.87 -68.17
CA THR A 776 55.40 23.33 -69.51
C THR A 776 54.36 22.21 -69.46
N THR A 777 54.36 21.39 -68.41
CA THR A 777 53.36 20.33 -68.22
C THR A 777 52.00 20.91 -67.80
N CYS A 778 51.97 21.90 -66.91
CA CYS A 778 50.74 22.61 -66.54
C CYS A 778 50.14 23.39 -67.72
N SER A 779 50.95 24.05 -68.55
CA SER A 779 50.44 24.73 -69.75
C SER A 779 49.88 23.75 -70.79
N LYS A 780 50.46 22.54 -70.89
CA LYS A 780 49.91 21.45 -71.73
C LYS A 780 48.60 20.87 -71.16
N ALA A 781 48.44 20.82 -69.84
CA ALA A 781 47.19 20.40 -69.20
C ALA A 781 46.08 21.46 -69.33
N GLU A 782 46.42 22.75 -69.25
CA GLU A 782 45.50 23.88 -69.49
C GLU A 782 45.05 23.92 -70.96
N LEU A 783 45.96 23.70 -71.92
CA LEU A 783 45.64 23.49 -73.33
C LEU A 783 44.80 22.22 -73.60
N SER A 784 44.89 21.20 -72.75
CA SER A 784 44.08 19.99 -72.81
C SER A 784 42.68 20.17 -72.24
N MET A 785 42.48 21.06 -71.26
CA MET A 785 41.16 21.39 -70.71
C MET A 785 40.40 22.41 -71.57
N HIS A 786 41.10 23.30 -72.30
CA HIS A 786 40.48 24.21 -73.27
C HIS A 786 40.08 23.58 -74.61
N ARG A 787 40.36 22.28 -74.84
CA ARG A 787 39.90 21.52 -76.03
C ARG A 787 38.65 20.66 -75.79
N LYS A 788 37.97 20.83 -74.65
CA LYS A 788 36.66 20.22 -74.37
C LYS A 788 35.68 21.26 -73.81
N VAL A 789 35.35 22.25 -74.64
CA VAL A 789 34.01 22.88 -74.74
C VAL A 789 33.79 23.21 -76.21
#